data_AF-A0A969DX61-F1
#
_entry.id   AF-A0A969DX61-F1
#
_cell.length_a   1.000
_cell.length_b   1.000
_cell.length_c   1.000
_cell.angle_alpha   90.00
_cell.angle_beta   90.00
_cell.angle_gamma   90.00
#
_symmetry.space_group_name_H-M   'P 1'
#
loop_
_entity.id
_entity.type
_entity.pdbx_description
1 polymer ?
#
loop_
_entity_poly.entity_id
_entity_poly.type
_entity_poly.pdbx_seq_one_letter_code
_entity_poly.pdbx_strand_id
1 'polypeptide(L)'
;MQAVAFGLLCGAIGAGVAGELVGEGDEAEALGYWNQERTRSIQAQRQAALLSNKLRGELKSKVQAQAVQLSNQRETVMGLELELQRLHKIQRWTVQNNAAPAAPAQPDIAADSADYRQAIHGQFIRVYRARLFAAVRRSTTELHGAIAAELNKTRDRNDDALQKIQRDLSNKLRGDWLRWIRSLDWLPHESMRSVFMDCVDVGEQIAGELSAFKVRFRNSLNVGERRELMQLREQHRSTVKAQLTETLAAVSNLDGQRQELEATWTAVATDAEQQIANLIGEVERLRLELAQEQRRTKAPILWEPAIGPYQQCGNAIITALAREGIALHRGYIRPQGHKATIALHNVSSTALDALNGHSEALQNLTTALSPIQFRRGDTGLIECSVQLQPKPSTDTPPRYCKGEGEFIKLVKLLSSKPMAYLMGATGSGKSSLARKILDTIAAAQPTVIRLHDPQHGSAEDRWALLKASTSATGAAESLMTLAKRLEQSKFLEHPTVHLFDEIDGILALESEGAAAKKALLKACKEIRHAGNETGIIMGQSSTVGRKGLQWDDVDNFSAIYIGGAAIHAIQKSPRLDARKSELKAQYAEVEDYCQGRNEAEGIDPKAPYAYRFCLLSVDGRKPEWYLIPPFDSGYTHRSNLLDSGVQRPGQALEQSKTVQAETVTLSDFPLLEEKREPISAIGVLEKLDSAPICPDCQAASNRRKGKTGNRWHCDNQGCDRKSFTAKP
;
A
#
# COMPACT_ATOMS: atom_id res chain seq x y z
N MET A 1 -4.56 -24.51 -9.22
CA MET A 1 -4.20 -25.89 -8.83
C MET A 1 -2.68 -26.13 -8.80
N GLN A 2 -1.89 -25.67 -9.77
CA GLN A 2 -0.42 -25.85 -9.76
C GLN A 2 0.30 -25.19 -8.56
N ALA A 3 -0.22 -24.06 -8.02
CA ALA A 3 0.33 -23.43 -6.80
C ALA A 3 0.02 -24.21 -5.50
N VAL A 4 -1.03 -25.05 -5.50
CA VAL A 4 -1.39 -25.90 -4.35
C VAL A 4 -0.55 -27.18 -4.36
N ALA A 5 -0.22 -27.70 -5.55
CA ALA A 5 0.69 -28.83 -5.72
C ALA A 5 2.14 -28.51 -5.31
N PHE A 6 2.62 -27.29 -5.57
CA PHE A 6 3.96 -26.85 -5.13
C PHE A 6 4.05 -26.66 -3.60
N GLY A 7 2.95 -26.22 -2.96
CA GLY A 7 2.87 -26.09 -1.50
C GLY A 7 2.88 -27.44 -0.76
N LEU A 8 2.27 -28.47 -1.33
CA LEU A 8 2.27 -29.82 -0.75
C LEU A 8 3.60 -30.55 -0.95
N LEU A 9 4.32 -30.29 -2.05
CA LEU A 9 5.63 -30.89 -2.31
C LEU A 9 6.72 -30.34 -1.38
N CYS A 10 6.70 -29.03 -1.09
CA CYS A 10 7.64 -28.42 -0.13
C CYS A 10 7.36 -28.83 1.33
N GLY A 11 6.09 -29.15 1.67
CA GLY A 11 5.72 -29.66 2.98
C GLY A 11 6.19 -31.11 3.24
N ALA A 12 6.26 -31.94 2.19
CA ALA A 12 6.66 -33.34 2.32
C ALA A 12 8.19 -33.53 2.40
N ILE A 13 8.99 -32.64 1.80
CA ILE A 13 10.46 -32.75 1.83
C ILE A 13 11.03 -32.22 3.17
N GLY A 14 10.34 -31.29 3.84
CA GLY A 14 10.75 -30.76 5.15
C GLY A 14 10.54 -31.71 6.33
N ALA A 15 9.70 -32.74 6.19
CA ALA A 15 9.39 -33.68 7.26
C ALA A 15 10.32 -34.92 7.29
N GLY A 16 11.18 -35.11 6.28
CA GLY A 16 11.96 -36.34 6.10
C GLY A 16 13.42 -36.30 6.57
N VAL A 17 13.95 -35.14 6.97
CA VAL A 17 15.41 -34.99 7.24
C VAL A 17 15.73 -34.39 8.62
N ALA A 18 14.73 -34.08 9.45
CA ALA A 18 14.97 -33.58 10.82
C ALA A 18 15.10 -34.74 11.82
N GLY A 19 16.15 -35.54 11.66
CA GLY A 19 16.61 -36.52 12.64
C GLY A 19 18.06 -36.21 12.98
N GLU A 20 18.28 -35.81 14.23
CA GLU A 20 19.56 -35.64 14.94
C GLU A 20 20.24 -34.24 14.94
N LEU A 21 20.20 -33.67 16.16
CA LEU A 21 21.23 -32.81 16.80
C LEU A 21 21.51 -31.42 16.23
N VAL A 22 20.61 -30.44 16.44
CA VAL A 22 20.95 -29.02 16.79
C VAL A 22 19.76 -28.40 17.57
N GLY A 23 20.04 -27.54 18.56
CA GLY A 23 19.06 -26.96 19.49
C GLY A 23 18.01 -26.05 18.84
N GLU A 24 16.74 -26.43 18.98
CA GLU A 24 15.54 -25.84 18.35
C GLU A 24 15.10 -24.46 18.92
N GLY A 25 15.82 -23.90 19.90
CA GLY A 25 15.39 -22.69 20.62
C GLY A 25 15.59 -21.38 19.85
N ASP A 26 16.79 -21.17 19.30
CA ASP A 26 17.15 -19.91 18.62
C ASP A 26 16.47 -19.80 17.24
N GLU A 27 16.22 -20.93 16.58
CA GLU A 27 15.49 -20.94 15.31
C GLU A 27 14.02 -20.56 15.51
N ALA A 28 13.35 -21.04 16.55
CA ALA A 28 11.92 -20.74 16.78
C ALA A 28 11.68 -19.27 17.15
N GLU A 29 12.58 -18.64 17.90
CA GLU A 29 12.49 -17.22 18.27
C GLU A 29 12.86 -16.32 17.08
N ALA A 30 13.88 -16.69 16.30
CA ALA A 30 14.18 -16.06 15.02
C ALA A 30 13.02 -16.25 14.01
N LEU A 31 12.37 -17.41 13.98
CA LEU A 31 11.17 -17.68 13.17
C LEU A 31 9.97 -16.87 13.68
N GLY A 32 9.86 -16.65 14.99
CA GLY A 32 8.81 -15.85 15.63
C GLY A 32 8.93 -14.37 15.28
N TYR A 33 10.13 -13.80 15.44
CA TYR A 33 10.44 -12.44 15.00
C TYR A 33 10.30 -12.30 13.49
N TRP A 34 10.76 -13.30 12.72
CA TRP A 34 10.58 -13.36 11.27
C TRP A 34 9.11 -13.42 10.89
N ASN A 35 8.29 -14.21 11.57
CA ASN A 35 6.84 -14.26 11.33
C ASN A 35 6.17 -12.95 11.71
N GLN A 36 6.62 -12.27 12.75
CA GLN A 36 6.08 -10.97 13.16
C GLN A 36 6.44 -9.87 12.15
N GLU A 37 7.68 -9.83 11.68
CA GLU A 37 8.15 -8.82 10.73
C GLU A 37 7.71 -9.12 9.30
N ARG A 38 7.59 -10.40 8.94
CA ARG A 38 6.89 -10.84 7.73
C ARG A 38 5.40 -10.49 7.80
N THR A 39 4.76 -10.62 8.96
CA THR A 39 3.36 -10.20 9.14
C THR A 39 3.23 -8.68 9.02
N ARG A 40 4.14 -7.89 9.60
CA ARG A 40 4.17 -6.42 9.43
C ARG A 40 4.45 -6.01 8.00
N SER A 41 5.39 -6.68 7.32
CA SER A 41 5.70 -6.44 5.90
C SER A 41 4.51 -6.79 5.01
N ILE A 42 3.86 -7.94 5.25
CA ILE A 42 2.64 -8.34 4.55
C ILE A 42 1.48 -7.38 4.86
N GLN A 43 1.36 -6.88 6.09
CA GLN A 43 0.36 -5.88 6.48
C GLN A 43 0.63 -4.53 5.80
N ALA A 44 1.88 -4.10 5.72
CA ALA A 44 2.27 -2.88 5.01
C ALA A 44 2.03 -3.01 3.50
N GLN A 45 2.37 -4.17 2.90
CA GLN A 45 2.05 -4.47 1.50
C GLN A 45 0.55 -4.55 1.26
N ARG A 46 -0.23 -5.13 2.19
CA ARG A 46 -1.70 -5.15 2.13
C ARG A 46 -2.30 -3.77 2.28
N GLN A 47 -1.77 -2.92 3.18
CA GLN A 47 -2.20 -1.53 3.33
C GLN A 47 -1.87 -0.72 2.08
N ALA A 48 -0.66 -0.86 1.52
CA ALA A 48 -0.29 -0.22 0.26
C ALA A 48 -1.16 -0.71 -0.91
N ALA A 49 -1.48 -2.01 -0.97
CA ALA A 49 -2.39 -2.56 -1.96
C ALA A 49 -3.83 -2.08 -1.76
N LEU A 50 -4.31 -1.96 -0.52
CA LEU A 50 -5.61 -1.39 -0.17
C LEU A 50 -5.70 0.08 -0.55
N LEU A 51 -4.65 0.86 -0.28
CA LEU A 51 -4.55 2.27 -0.66
C LEU A 51 -4.51 2.43 -2.18
N SER A 52 -3.74 1.58 -2.87
CA SER A 52 -3.69 1.53 -4.33
C SER A 52 -5.05 1.16 -4.95
N ASN A 53 -5.75 0.18 -4.37
CA ASN A 53 -7.08 -0.22 -4.82
C ASN A 53 -8.13 0.84 -4.50
N LYS A 54 -8.03 1.53 -3.36
CA LYS A 54 -8.88 2.67 -3.01
C LYS A 54 -8.68 3.82 -3.98
N LEU A 55 -7.43 4.20 -4.26
CA LEU A 55 -7.07 5.22 -5.25
C LEU A 55 -7.53 4.83 -6.67
N ARG A 56 -7.37 3.56 -7.07
CA ARG A 56 -7.93 3.08 -8.36
C ARG A 56 -9.45 3.12 -8.36
N GLY A 57 -10.10 2.80 -7.24
CA GLY A 57 -11.56 2.87 -7.09
C GLY A 57 -12.07 4.29 -7.21
N GLU A 58 -11.43 5.24 -6.52
CA GLU A 58 -11.73 6.68 -6.59
C GLU A 58 -11.43 7.27 -7.97
N LEU A 59 -10.32 6.88 -8.59
CA LEU A 59 -10.00 7.31 -9.96
C LEU A 59 -11.01 6.74 -10.96
N LYS A 60 -11.37 5.45 -10.82
CA LYS A 60 -12.37 4.81 -11.67
C LYS A 60 -13.75 5.42 -11.48
N SER A 61 -14.16 5.74 -10.25
CA SER A 61 -15.45 6.38 -9.99
C SER A 61 -15.49 7.82 -10.51
N LYS A 62 -14.40 8.59 -10.38
CA LYS A 62 -14.27 9.93 -10.98
C LYS A 62 -14.30 9.88 -12.51
N VAL A 63 -13.51 8.99 -13.12
CA VAL A 63 -13.51 8.78 -14.58
C VAL A 63 -14.88 8.33 -15.07
N GLN A 64 -15.57 7.47 -14.33
CA GLN A 64 -16.90 6.99 -14.70
C GLN A 64 -17.98 8.07 -14.51
N ALA A 65 -17.91 8.87 -13.45
CA ALA A 65 -18.79 10.03 -13.26
C ALA A 65 -18.59 11.07 -14.37
N GLN A 66 -17.34 11.31 -14.76
CA GLN A 66 -17.00 12.26 -15.83
C GLN A 66 -17.33 11.69 -17.21
N ALA A 67 -17.21 10.39 -17.43
CA ALA A 67 -17.69 9.72 -18.64
C ALA A 67 -19.22 9.79 -18.76
N VAL A 68 -19.96 9.68 -17.65
CA VAL A 68 -21.41 9.92 -17.62
C VAL A 68 -21.72 11.38 -17.91
N GLN A 69 -20.97 12.33 -17.34
CA GLN A 69 -21.13 13.76 -17.64
C GLN A 69 -20.87 14.08 -19.12
N LEU A 70 -19.79 13.55 -19.69
CA LEU A 70 -19.46 13.69 -21.11
C LEU A 70 -20.48 12.96 -22.01
N SER A 71 -21.02 11.83 -21.56
CA SER A 71 -22.11 11.13 -22.27
C SER A 71 -23.39 11.95 -22.27
N ASN A 72 -23.75 12.56 -21.15
CA ASN A 72 -24.91 13.44 -21.05
C ASN A 72 -24.71 14.71 -21.89
N GLN A 73 -23.50 15.29 -21.88
CA GLN A 73 -23.15 16.41 -22.77
C GLN A 73 -23.23 15.98 -24.23
N ARG A 74 -22.72 14.80 -24.60
CA ARG A 74 -22.82 14.24 -25.95
C ARG A 74 -24.27 13.97 -26.36
N GLU A 75 -25.12 13.51 -25.46
CA GLU A 75 -26.57 13.36 -25.72
C GLU A 75 -27.24 14.72 -25.94
N THR A 76 -26.87 15.75 -25.17
CA THR A 76 -27.34 17.12 -25.39
C THR A 76 -26.87 17.64 -26.76
N VAL A 77 -25.61 17.42 -27.12
CA VAL A 77 -25.06 17.80 -28.43
C VAL A 77 -25.72 17.02 -29.56
N MET A 78 -25.89 15.71 -29.43
CA MET A 78 -26.64 14.90 -30.40
C MET A 78 -28.10 15.34 -30.49
N GLY A 79 -28.73 15.75 -29.38
CA GLY A 79 -30.08 16.30 -29.35
C GLY A 79 -30.17 17.62 -30.11
N LEU A 80 -29.18 18.50 -29.93
CA LEU A 80 -29.05 19.75 -30.67
C LEU A 80 -28.75 19.48 -32.16
N GLU A 81 -27.87 18.54 -32.49
CA GLU A 81 -27.60 18.11 -33.86
C GLU A 81 -28.82 17.48 -34.53
N LEU A 82 -29.59 16.66 -33.81
CA LEU A 82 -30.85 16.08 -34.27
C LEU A 82 -31.88 17.17 -34.53
N GLU A 83 -31.96 18.19 -33.68
CA GLU A 83 -32.87 19.33 -33.87
C GLU A 83 -32.40 20.21 -35.04
N LEU A 84 -31.08 20.41 -35.21
CA LEU A 84 -30.48 21.08 -36.38
C LEU A 84 -30.75 20.29 -37.67
N GLN A 85 -30.62 18.96 -37.62
CA GLN A 85 -30.98 18.07 -38.71
C GLN A 85 -32.49 18.06 -38.98
N ARG A 86 -33.32 18.20 -37.95
CA ARG A 86 -34.78 18.32 -38.06
C ARG A 86 -35.16 19.65 -38.69
N LEU A 87 -34.52 20.75 -38.31
CA LEU A 87 -34.65 22.06 -38.95
C LEU A 87 -34.16 22.03 -40.40
N HIS A 88 -33.03 21.39 -40.68
CA HIS A 88 -32.55 21.15 -42.05
C HIS A 88 -33.48 20.21 -42.85
N LYS A 89 -34.14 19.24 -42.21
CA LYS A 89 -35.15 18.38 -42.82
C LYS A 89 -36.43 19.13 -43.08
N ILE A 90 -36.88 20.00 -42.17
CA ILE A 90 -38.02 20.90 -42.37
C ILE A 90 -37.69 21.83 -43.52
N GLN A 91 -36.52 22.45 -43.55
CA GLN A 91 -36.06 23.28 -44.67
C GLN A 91 -35.98 22.49 -45.98
N ARG A 92 -35.41 21.27 -45.97
CA ARG A 92 -35.40 20.36 -47.13
C ARG A 92 -36.79 19.90 -47.55
N TRP A 93 -37.70 19.66 -46.62
CA TRP A 93 -39.09 19.28 -46.86
C TRP A 93 -39.89 20.44 -47.44
N THR A 94 -39.68 21.68 -46.96
CA THR A 94 -40.23 22.91 -47.56
C THR A 94 -39.69 23.14 -48.98
N VAL A 95 -38.45 22.72 -49.24
CA VAL A 95 -37.82 22.74 -50.58
C VAL A 95 -38.29 21.57 -51.47
N GLN A 96 -38.52 20.38 -50.91
CA GLN A 96 -38.91 19.16 -51.63
C GLN A 96 -40.43 19.11 -51.90
N ASN A 97 -41.28 19.61 -51.01
CA ASN A 97 -42.73 19.70 -51.24
C ASN A 97 -43.14 20.82 -52.20
N ASN A 98 -42.18 21.58 -52.72
CA ASN A 98 -42.34 22.44 -53.89
C ASN A 98 -41.87 21.77 -55.21
N ALA A 99 -41.64 20.45 -55.21
CA ALA A 99 -41.35 19.68 -56.42
C ALA A 99 -41.98 18.27 -56.38
N ALA A 100 -42.72 17.92 -57.44
CA ALA A 100 -43.24 16.57 -57.71
C ALA A 100 -42.10 15.54 -58.00
N PRO A 101 -42.36 14.22 -57.94
CA PRO A 101 -41.50 13.29 -57.20
C PRO A 101 -40.56 12.37 -58.02
N ALA A 102 -39.67 11.75 -57.24
CA ALA A 102 -39.06 10.41 -57.33
C ALA A 102 -37.84 10.16 -58.25
N ALA A 103 -36.73 9.72 -57.62
CA ALA A 103 -36.02 8.43 -57.79
C ALA A 103 -34.51 8.55 -57.41
N PRO A 104 -33.72 7.46 -57.30
CA PRO A 104 -33.40 6.82 -56.03
C PRO A 104 -31.90 6.81 -55.64
N ALA A 105 -31.67 6.40 -54.39
CA ALA A 105 -30.48 5.82 -53.74
C ALA A 105 -29.07 6.19 -54.27
N GLN A 106 -28.29 6.87 -53.43
CA GLN A 106 -26.84 7.06 -53.57
C GLN A 106 -26.07 5.81 -53.12
N PRO A 107 -24.98 5.42 -53.82
CA PRO A 107 -23.96 4.54 -53.27
C PRO A 107 -22.85 5.34 -52.56
N ASP A 108 -22.36 4.78 -51.46
CA ASP A 108 -21.14 5.18 -50.74
C ASP A 108 -19.91 5.06 -51.64
N ILE A 109 -19.26 6.18 -51.99
CA ILE A 109 -17.90 6.20 -52.55
C ILE A 109 -17.12 7.38 -51.95
N ALA A 110 -15.91 7.06 -51.46
CA ALA A 110 -14.98 7.94 -50.77
C ALA A 110 -14.61 9.22 -51.55
N ALA A 111 -14.50 10.32 -50.79
CA ALA A 111 -14.59 11.70 -51.25
C ALA A 111 -13.35 12.32 -51.92
N ASP A 112 -12.52 11.57 -52.67
CA ASP A 112 -11.35 12.22 -53.30
C ASP A 112 -10.80 11.62 -54.61
N SER A 113 -11.63 11.02 -55.46
CA SER A 113 -11.22 10.72 -56.83
C SER A 113 -11.58 11.87 -57.79
N ALA A 114 -10.72 12.14 -58.77
CA ALA A 114 -10.99 13.10 -59.84
C ALA A 114 -12.34 12.81 -60.55
N ASP A 115 -12.75 11.54 -60.58
CA ASP A 115 -14.03 11.08 -61.12
C ASP A 115 -15.23 11.58 -60.29
N TYR A 116 -15.10 11.70 -58.96
CA TYR A 116 -16.16 12.26 -58.11
C TYR A 116 -16.34 13.75 -58.37
N ARG A 117 -15.24 14.50 -58.56
CA ARG A 117 -15.29 15.92 -58.94
C ARG A 117 -15.91 16.10 -60.32
N GLN A 118 -15.59 15.22 -61.28
CA GLN A 118 -16.16 15.26 -62.62
C GLN A 118 -17.66 14.88 -62.64
N ALA A 119 -18.08 13.93 -61.79
CA ALA A 119 -19.48 13.56 -61.61
C ALA A 119 -20.31 14.68 -60.96
N ILE A 120 -19.78 15.32 -59.90
CA ILE A 120 -20.39 16.51 -59.29
C ILE A 120 -20.45 17.66 -60.29
N HIS A 121 -19.40 17.89 -61.08
CA HIS A 121 -19.39 18.91 -62.13
C HIS A 121 -20.48 18.65 -63.18
N GLY A 122 -20.59 17.43 -63.69
CA GLY A 122 -21.64 17.05 -64.64
C GLY A 122 -23.05 17.22 -64.06
N GLN A 123 -23.23 16.88 -62.79
CA GLN A 123 -24.51 17.03 -62.11
C GLN A 123 -24.87 18.49 -61.83
N PHE A 124 -23.90 19.33 -61.43
CA PHE A 124 -24.11 20.76 -61.22
C PHE A 124 -24.50 21.47 -62.53
N ILE A 125 -23.75 21.24 -63.61
CA ILE A 125 -24.05 21.84 -64.93
C ILE A 125 -25.45 21.42 -65.39
N ARG A 126 -25.80 20.14 -65.25
CA ARG A 126 -27.12 19.63 -65.64
C ARG A 126 -28.26 20.25 -64.83
N VAL A 127 -28.08 20.38 -63.51
CA VAL A 127 -29.09 20.99 -62.62
C VAL A 127 -29.22 22.49 -62.87
N TYR A 128 -28.10 23.20 -63.00
CA TYR A 128 -28.09 24.63 -63.27
C TYR A 128 -28.71 24.95 -64.63
N ARG A 129 -28.34 24.19 -65.67
CA ARG A 129 -28.95 24.27 -67.01
C ARG A 129 -30.46 24.04 -66.93
N ALA A 130 -30.91 22.98 -66.26
CA ALA A 130 -32.34 22.71 -66.11
C ALA A 130 -33.08 23.86 -65.40
N ARG A 131 -32.48 24.48 -64.38
CA ARG A 131 -33.05 25.64 -63.68
C ARG A 131 -33.09 26.89 -64.54
N LEU A 132 -32.01 27.20 -65.26
CA LEU A 132 -31.97 28.36 -66.16
C LEU A 132 -33.00 28.21 -67.27
N PHE A 133 -33.12 27.01 -67.87
CA PHE A 133 -34.17 26.68 -68.83
C PHE A 133 -35.58 26.85 -68.25
N ALA A 134 -35.81 26.35 -67.03
CA ALA A 134 -37.11 26.47 -66.36
C ALA A 134 -37.44 27.94 -66.03
N ALA A 135 -36.47 28.72 -65.57
CA ALA A 135 -36.64 30.13 -65.24
C ALA A 135 -36.94 30.96 -66.49
N VAL A 136 -36.16 30.80 -67.56
CA VAL A 136 -36.40 31.47 -68.84
C VAL A 136 -37.78 31.06 -69.39
N ARG A 137 -38.10 29.76 -69.42
CA ARG A 137 -39.41 29.28 -69.90
C ARG A 137 -40.56 29.83 -69.08
N ARG A 138 -40.43 29.88 -67.75
CA ARG A 138 -41.45 30.43 -66.85
C ARG A 138 -41.63 31.92 -67.14
N SER A 139 -40.57 32.71 -67.18
CA SER A 139 -40.65 34.13 -67.47
C SER A 139 -41.21 34.43 -68.86
N THR A 140 -40.88 33.63 -69.89
CA THR A 140 -41.48 33.77 -71.22
C THR A 140 -42.96 33.39 -71.22
N THR A 141 -43.35 32.36 -70.46
CA THR A 141 -44.76 31.91 -70.36
C THR A 141 -45.60 32.91 -69.57
N GLU A 142 -45.08 33.45 -68.47
CA GLU A 142 -45.71 34.52 -67.70
C GLU A 142 -45.84 35.79 -68.53
N LEU A 143 -44.82 36.15 -69.32
CA LEU A 143 -44.89 37.28 -70.23
C LEU A 143 -45.94 37.06 -71.33
N HIS A 144 -45.99 35.88 -71.94
CA HIS A 144 -47.05 35.52 -72.89
C HIS A 144 -48.44 35.54 -72.24
N GLY A 145 -48.57 35.03 -71.01
CA GLY A 145 -49.83 35.03 -70.26
C GLY A 145 -50.29 36.43 -69.91
N ALA A 146 -49.38 37.30 -69.46
CA ALA A 146 -49.69 38.69 -69.16
C ALA A 146 -50.09 39.49 -70.41
N ILE A 147 -49.37 39.29 -71.52
CA ILE A 147 -49.73 39.90 -72.82
C ILE A 147 -51.09 39.39 -73.30
N ALA A 148 -51.36 38.08 -73.22
CA ALA A 148 -52.64 37.50 -73.62
C ALA A 148 -53.79 37.96 -72.73
N ALA A 149 -53.56 38.12 -71.42
CA ALA A 149 -54.57 38.61 -70.47
C ALA A 149 -54.92 40.08 -70.74
N GLU A 150 -53.94 40.95 -70.97
CA GLU A 150 -54.20 42.35 -71.32
C GLU A 150 -54.84 42.51 -72.71
N LEU A 151 -54.48 41.65 -73.66
CA LEU A 151 -55.13 41.63 -74.97
C LEU A 151 -56.57 41.10 -74.90
N ASN A 152 -56.87 40.14 -74.02
CA ASN A 152 -58.25 39.69 -73.80
C ASN A 152 -59.14 40.79 -73.19
N LYS A 153 -58.57 41.75 -72.45
CA LYS A 153 -59.31 42.93 -71.98
C LYS A 153 -59.64 43.92 -73.09
N THR A 154 -58.89 43.91 -74.20
CA THR A 154 -59.11 44.80 -75.36
C THR A 154 -59.91 44.12 -76.49
N ARG A 155 -60.41 42.90 -76.26
CA ARG A 155 -61.06 42.02 -77.25
C ARG A 155 -62.38 42.52 -77.84
N ASP A 156 -62.97 43.59 -77.32
CA ASP A 156 -64.19 44.20 -77.87
C ASP A 156 -63.98 44.94 -79.20
N ARG A 157 -62.74 45.03 -79.71
CA ARG A 157 -62.45 45.60 -81.03
C ARG A 157 -61.73 44.57 -81.88
N ASN A 158 -62.39 44.09 -82.93
CA ASN A 158 -61.81 43.25 -83.99
C ASN A 158 -60.69 44.00 -84.73
N ASP A 159 -59.53 44.15 -84.10
CA ASP A 159 -58.37 44.80 -84.69
C ASP A 159 -57.38 43.72 -85.19
N ASP A 160 -57.51 43.34 -86.46
CA ASP A 160 -56.60 42.41 -87.14
C ASP A 160 -55.13 42.85 -87.04
N ALA A 161 -54.89 44.16 -86.87
CA ALA A 161 -53.58 44.75 -86.63
C ALA A 161 -52.95 44.28 -85.30
N LEU A 162 -53.74 44.20 -84.21
CA LEU A 162 -53.28 43.71 -82.91
C LEU A 162 -52.99 42.21 -82.94
N GLN A 163 -53.82 41.42 -83.64
CA GLN A 163 -53.57 39.99 -83.82
C GLN A 163 -52.34 39.70 -84.68
N LYS A 164 -52.06 40.55 -85.68
CA LYS A 164 -50.83 40.47 -86.49
C LYS A 164 -49.59 40.81 -85.64
N ILE A 165 -49.65 41.91 -84.88
CA ILE A 165 -48.58 42.29 -83.94
C ILE A 165 -48.34 41.16 -82.92
N GLN A 166 -49.40 40.54 -82.40
CA GLN A 166 -49.31 39.40 -81.47
C GLN A 166 -48.59 38.19 -82.10
N ARG A 167 -48.94 37.83 -83.34
CA ARG A 167 -48.30 36.72 -84.07
C ARG A 167 -46.82 37.02 -84.34
N ASP A 168 -46.51 38.22 -84.83
CA ASP A 168 -45.14 38.63 -85.12
C ASP A 168 -44.27 38.67 -83.85
N LEU A 169 -44.84 39.14 -82.74
CA LEU A 169 -44.19 39.21 -81.44
C LEU A 169 -43.93 37.82 -80.84
N SER A 170 -44.93 36.92 -80.92
CA SER A 170 -44.81 35.54 -80.42
C SER A 170 -43.79 34.74 -81.24
N ASN A 171 -43.76 34.96 -82.57
CA ASN A 171 -42.79 34.32 -83.45
C ASN A 171 -41.36 34.84 -83.19
N LYS A 172 -41.21 36.14 -82.92
CA LYS A 172 -39.90 36.74 -82.60
C LYS A 172 -39.36 36.27 -81.25
N LEU A 173 -40.18 36.27 -80.20
CA LEU A 173 -39.82 35.71 -78.88
C LEU A 173 -39.44 34.23 -78.98
N ARG A 174 -40.16 33.46 -79.79
CA ARG A 174 -39.83 32.04 -80.04
C ARG A 174 -38.50 31.89 -80.78
N GLY A 175 -38.22 32.75 -81.76
CA GLY A 175 -36.95 32.77 -82.49
C GLY A 175 -35.75 33.14 -81.61
N ASP A 176 -35.90 34.16 -80.76
CA ASP A 176 -34.86 34.61 -79.83
C ASP A 176 -34.63 33.56 -78.73
N TRP A 177 -35.70 32.92 -78.23
CA TRP A 177 -35.61 31.78 -77.30
C TRP A 177 -34.83 30.60 -77.88
N LEU A 178 -35.12 30.21 -79.13
CA LEU A 178 -34.38 29.13 -79.82
C LEU A 178 -32.90 29.51 -80.02
N ARG A 179 -32.60 30.79 -80.23
CA ARG A 179 -31.23 31.29 -80.35
C ARG A 179 -30.49 31.19 -79.01
N TRP A 180 -31.07 31.68 -77.92
CA TRP A 180 -30.47 31.61 -76.59
C TRP A 180 -30.23 30.16 -76.14
N ILE A 181 -31.15 29.24 -76.46
CA ILE A 181 -30.98 27.81 -76.22
C ILE A 181 -29.76 27.25 -76.95
N ARG A 182 -29.56 27.60 -78.22
CA ARG A 182 -28.40 27.14 -78.99
C ARG A 182 -27.09 27.73 -78.48
N SER A 183 -27.10 28.97 -77.97
CA SER A 183 -25.92 29.56 -77.35
C SER A 183 -25.51 28.85 -76.05
N LEU A 184 -26.49 28.35 -75.29
CA LEU A 184 -26.24 27.55 -74.08
C LEU A 184 -25.73 26.13 -74.37
N ASP A 185 -25.90 25.62 -75.59
CA ASP A 185 -25.38 24.32 -76.03
C ASP A 185 -23.89 24.35 -76.41
N TRP A 186 -23.31 25.54 -76.62
CA TRP A 186 -21.95 25.73 -77.13
C TRP A 186 -20.90 26.09 -76.07
N LEU A 187 -21.27 26.13 -74.78
CA LEU A 187 -20.35 26.51 -73.70
C LEU A 187 -19.20 25.49 -73.54
N PRO A 188 -17.92 25.89 -73.72
CA PRO A 188 -16.79 24.97 -73.66
C PRO A 188 -16.48 24.49 -72.23
N HIS A 189 -15.99 23.24 -72.11
CA HIS A 189 -15.79 22.52 -70.85
C HIS A 189 -14.45 22.81 -70.12
N GLU A 190 -13.84 23.98 -70.31
CA GLU A 190 -12.43 24.17 -69.92
C GLU A 190 -12.19 24.72 -68.49
N SER A 191 -13.15 25.42 -67.84
CA SER A 191 -13.07 25.69 -66.38
C SER A 191 -14.40 26.16 -65.75
N MET A 192 -14.61 25.88 -64.44
CA MET A 192 -15.82 26.29 -63.69
C MET A 192 -16.01 27.82 -63.69
N ARG A 193 -14.92 28.57 -63.66
CA ARG A 193 -14.96 30.04 -63.66
C ARG A 193 -15.36 30.59 -65.03
N SER A 194 -14.85 30.06 -66.14
CA SER A 194 -15.25 30.56 -67.46
C SER A 194 -16.72 30.23 -67.75
N VAL A 195 -17.16 29.00 -67.45
CA VAL A 195 -18.57 28.59 -67.64
C VAL A 195 -19.52 29.43 -66.78
N PHE A 196 -19.14 29.75 -65.54
CA PHE A 196 -19.94 30.63 -64.68
C PHE A 196 -20.04 32.05 -65.26
N MET A 197 -18.92 32.63 -65.70
CA MET A 197 -18.93 33.98 -66.28
C MET A 197 -19.71 34.02 -67.59
N ASP A 198 -19.54 33.03 -68.47
CA ASP A 198 -20.30 32.94 -69.72
C ASP A 198 -21.82 32.78 -69.47
N CYS A 199 -22.21 32.06 -68.39
CA CYS A 199 -23.62 31.94 -68.00
C CYS A 199 -24.19 33.23 -67.40
N VAL A 200 -23.38 33.99 -66.65
CA VAL A 200 -23.75 35.32 -66.15
C VAL A 200 -23.94 36.26 -67.32
N ASP A 201 -23.01 36.27 -68.29
CA ASP A 201 -23.08 37.14 -69.48
C ASP A 201 -24.31 36.84 -70.34
N VAL A 202 -24.63 35.56 -70.57
CA VAL A 202 -25.87 35.16 -71.27
C VAL A 202 -27.12 35.57 -70.46
N GLY A 203 -27.07 35.45 -69.13
CA GLY A 203 -28.15 35.88 -68.24
C GLY A 203 -28.40 37.39 -68.28
N GLU A 204 -27.33 38.18 -68.27
CA GLU A 204 -27.40 39.65 -68.40
C GLU A 204 -27.90 40.07 -69.78
N GLN A 205 -27.46 39.40 -70.84
CA GLN A 205 -27.96 39.65 -72.19
C GLN A 205 -29.47 39.39 -72.29
N ILE A 206 -29.96 38.28 -71.75
CA ILE A 206 -31.40 37.97 -71.71
C ILE A 206 -32.17 39.01 -70.89
N ALA A 207 -31.65 39.43 -69.73
CA ALA A 207 -32.28 40.44 -68.89
C ALA A 207 -32.34 41.82 -69.57
N GLY A 208 -31.28 42.20 -70.30
CA GLY A 208 -31.21 43.42 -71.09
C GLY A 208 -32.22 43.42 -72.24
N GLU A 209 -32.29 42.32 -73.00
CA GLU A 209 -33.23 42.17 -74.11
C GLU A 209 -34.70 42.14 -73.63
N LEU A 210 -34.99 41.49 -72.50
CA LEU A 210 -36.31 41.52 -71.86
C LEU A 210 -36.70 42.92 -71.34
N SER A 211 -35.73 43.69 -70.84
CA SER A 211 -35.97 45.06 -70.37
C SER A 211 -36.25 46.01 -71.53
N ALA A 212 -35.47 45.92 -72.61
CA ALA A 212 -35.72 46.65 -73.85
C ALA A 212 -37.08 46.28 -74.46
N PHE A 213 -37.47 45.01 -74.38
CA PHE A 213 -38.77 44.52 -74.81
C PHE A 213 -39.92 45.13 -73.99
N LYS A 214 -39.80 45.17 -72.66
CA LYS A 214 -40.79 45.83 -71.77
C LYS A 214 -40.96 47.31 -72.08
N VAL A 215 -39.88 48.01 -72.43
CA VAL A 215 -39.94 49.43 -72.81
C VAL A 215 -40.66 49.62 -74.14
N ARG A 216 -40.39 48.77 -75.14
CA ARG A 216 -41.10 48.82 -76.44
C ARG A 216 -42.60 48.53 -76.29
N PHE A 217 -42.97 47.55 -75.46
CA PHE A 217 -44.36 47.23 -75.15
C PHE A 217 -45.07 48.34 -74.37
N ARG A 218 -44.39 48.98 -73.39
CA ARG A 218 -44.92 50.16 -72.70
C ARG A 218 -45.17 51.32 -73.66
N ASN A 219 -44.30 51.47 -74.67
CA ASN A 219 -44.40 52.53 -75.66
C ASN A 219 -45.56 52.31 -76.66
N SER A 220 -46.08 51.09 -76.79
CA SER A 220 -47.24 50.76 -77.62
C SER A 220 -48.61 50.82 -76.91
N LEU A 221 -48.66 51.12 -75.60
CA LEU A 221 -49.90 51.24 -74.80
C LEU A 221 -50.34 52.70 -74.62
N ASN A 222 -51.65 52.96 -74.53
CA ASN A 222 -52.23 54.30 -74.40
C ASN A 222 -52.09 54.87 -72.98
N VAL A 223 -52.22 56.21 -72.85
CA VAL A 223 -51.89 56.97 -71.62
C VAL A 223 -52.72 56.56 -70.39
N GLY A 224 -53.97 56.12 -70.58
CA GLY A 224 -54.83 55.64 -69.48
C GLY A 224 -54.35 54.33 -68.86
N GLU A 225 -53.99 53.35 -69.70
CA GLU A 225 -53.52 52.02 -69.29
C GLU A 225 -52.17 52.08 -68.56
N ARG A 226 -51.33 53.08 -68.92
CA ARG A 226 -50.07 53.34 -68.20
C ARG A 226 -50.28 53.77 -66.74
N ARG A 227 -51.41 54.41 -66.41
CA ARG A 227 -51.67 54.96 -65.07
C ARG A 227 -52.13 53.85 -64.10
N GLU A 228 -52.99 52.95 -64.55
CA GLU A 228 -53.43 51.79 -63.76
C GLU A 228 -52.28 50.81 -63.50
N LEU A 229 -51.42 50.56 -64.50
CA LEU A 229 -50.29 49.64 -64.35
C LEU A 229 -49.20 50.16 -63.40
N MET A 230 -49.07 51.49 -63.25
CA MET A 230 -48.22 52.13 -62.24
C MET A 230 -48.80 51.99 -60.82
N GLN A 231 -50.12 52.16 -60.67
CA GLN A 231 -50.79 52.03 -59.36
C GLN A 231 -50.77 50.59 -58.83
N LEU A 232 -51.01 49.59 -59.70
CA LEU A 232 -50.89 48.18 -59.34
C LEU A 232 -49.45 47.79 -58.97
N ARG A 233 -48.44 48.38 -59.61
CA ARG A 233 -47.03 48.16 -59.25
C ARG A 233 -46.69 48.70 -57.87
N GLU A 234 -47.19 49.86 -57.51
CA GLU A 234 -46.89 50.47 -56.21
C GLU A 234 -47.59 49.72 -55.06
N GLN A 235 -48.81 49.23 -55.29
CA GLN A 235 -49.50 48.34 -54.36
C GLN A 235 -48.77 47.01 -54.17
N HIS A 236 -48.27 46.39 -55.24
CA HIS A 236 -47.54 45.12 -55.13
C HIS A 236 -46.15 45.28 -54.48
N ARG A 237 -45.52 46.44 -54.67
CA ARG A 237 -44.21 46.77 -54.08
C ARG A 237 -44.29 46.97 -52.57
N SER A 238 -45.37 47.55 -52.05
CA SER A 238 -45.56 47.75 -50.62
C SER A 238 -45.85 46.44 -49.88
N THR A 239 -46.63 45.52 -50.48
CA THR A 239 -46.92 44.20 -49.88
C THR A 239 -45.69 43.30 -49.82
N VAL A 240 -44.88 43.27 -50.89
CA VAL A 240 -43.64 42.47 -50.93
C VAL A 240 -42.59 43.04 -49.95
N LYS A 241 -42.50 44.36 -49.80
CA LYS A 241 -41.57 44.98 -48.85
C LYS A 241 -41.95 44.67 -47.39
N ALA A 242 -43.23 44.64 -47.04
CA ALA A 242 -43.70 44.25 -45.71
C ALA A 242 -43.37 42.77 -45.40
N GLN A 243 -43.66 41.85 -46.33
CA GLN A 243 -43.35 40.42 -46.18
C GLN A 243 -41.84 40.15 -46.11
N LEU A 244 -41.02 40.88 -46.87
CA LEU A 244 -39.55 40.76 -46.85
C LEU A 244 -38.96 41.27 -45.53
N THR A 245 -39.55 42.31 -44.93
CA THR A 245 -39.09 42.86 -43.65
C THR A 245 -39.43 41.91 -42.50
N GLU A 246 -40.58 41.23 -42.56
CA GLU A 246 -41.00 40.21 -41.60
C GLU A 246 -40.16 38.93 -41.70
N THR A 247 -39.80 38.50 -42.92
CA THR A 247 -38.87 37.37 -43.12
C THR A 247 -37.42 37.73 -42.76
N LEU A 248 -36.95 38.96 -43.01
CA LEU A 248 -35.64 39.42 -42.55
C LEU A 248 -35.54 39.48 -41.03
N ALA A 249 -36.59 39.92 -40.33
CA ALA A 249 -36.64 39.90 -38.87
C ALA A 249 -36.62 38.46 -38.30
N ALA A 250 -37.29 37.52 -38.95
CA ALA A 250 -37.25 36.10 -38.56
C ALA A 250 -35.88 35.45 -38.81
N VAL A 251 -35.16 35.85 -39.87
CA VAL A 251 -33.80 35.38 -40.17
C VAL A 251 -32.77 36.00 -39.21
N SER A 252 -32.89 37.28 -38.86
CA SER A 252 -32.01 37.89 -37.84
C SER A 252 -32.18 37.27 -36.45
N ASN A 253 -33.39 36.79 -36.10
CA ASN A 253 -33.61 36.02 -34.86
C ASN A 253 -32.92 34.65 -34.89
N LEU A 254 -32.82 34.00 -36.05
CA LEU A 254 -32.07 32.75 -36.22
C LEU A 254 -30.55 32.95 -36.16
N ASP A 255 -30.04 34.07 -36.70
CA ASP A 255 -28.62 34.44 -36.55
C ASP A 255 -28.26 34.76 -35.09
N GLY A 256 -29.17 35.40 -34.34
CA GLY A 256 -29.02 35.62 -32.89
C GLY A 256 -28.95 34.30 -32.10
N GLN A 257 -29.88 33.37 -32.36
CA GLN A 257 -29.87 32.05 -31.72
C GLN A 257 -28.63 31.23 -32.12
N ARG A 258 -28.15 31.36 -33.36
CA ARG A 258 -26.94 30.70 -33.82
C ARG A 258 -25.69 31.26 -33.15
N GLN A 259 -25.58 32.58 -32.99
CA GLN A 259 -24.47 33.20 -32.26
C GLN A 259 -24.48 32.80 -30.78
N GLU A 260 -25.65 32.69 -30.16
CA GLU A 260 -25.78 32.24 -28.77
C GLU A 260 -25.38 30.76 -28.60
N LEU A 261 -25.73 29.91 -29.57
CA LEU A 261 -25.30 28.50 -29.66
C LEU A 261 -23.79 28.35 -29.94
N GLU A 262 -23.22 29.15 -30.85
CA GLU A 262 -21.77 29.16 -31.10
C GLU A 262 -21.00 29.68 -29.87
N ALA A 263 -21.52 30.68 -29.16
CA ALA A 263 -20.93 31.19 -27.93
C ALA A 263 -20.99 30.16 -26.80
N THR A 264 -22.13 29.48 -26.61
CA THR A 264 -22.23 28.38 -25.62
C THR A 264 -21.38 27.19 -25.99
N TRP A 265 -21.31 26.81 -27.27
CA TRP A 265 -20.41 25.75 -27.73
C TRP A 265 -18.95 26.10 -27.46
N THR A 266 -18.52 27.33 -27.75
CA THR A 266 -17.14 27.78 -27.52
C THR A 266 -16.82 27.82 -26.02
N ALA A 267 -17.76 28.25 -25.18
CA ALA A 267 -17.60 28.23 -23.73
C ALA A 267 -17.47 26.81 -23.18
N VAL A 268 -18.30 25.86 -23.65
CA VAL A 268 -18.23 24.44 -23.26
C VAL A 268 -16.94 23.79 -23.75
N ALA A 269 -16.51 24.10 -24.98
CA ALA A 269 -15.24 23.59 -25.52
C ALA A 269 -14.04 24.10 -24.72
N THR A 270 -14.03 25.39 -24.36
CA THR A 270 -12.95 26.00 -23.56
C THR A 270 -12.92 25.42 -22.14
N ASP A 271 -14.08 25.23 -21.50
CA ASP A 271 -14.16 24.61 -20.16
C ASP A 271 -13.73 23.14 -20.20
N ALA A 272 -14.10 22.40 -21.25
CA ALA A 272 -13.64 21.02 -21.47
C ALA A 272 -12.12 20.96 -21.70
N GLU A 273 -11.54 21.86 -22.50
CA GLU A 273 -10.09 21.96 -22.71
C GLU A 273 -9.35 22.28 -21.41
N GLN A 274 -9.86 23.22 -20.60
CA GLN A 274 -9.27 23.57 -19.31
C GLN A 274 -9.35 22.39 -18.31
N GLN A 275 -10.46 21.65 -18.28
CA GLN A 275 -10.59 20.45 -17.46
C GLN A 275 -9.65 19.33 -17.90
N ILE A 276 -9.49 19.13 -19.21
CA ILE A 276 -8.53 18.16 -19.78
C ILE A 276 -7.10 18.57 -19.40
N ALA A 277 -6.74 19.85 -19.53
CA ALA A 277 -5.42 20.36 -19.15
C ALA A 277 -5.12 20.14 -17.66
N ASN A 278 -6.09 20.41 -16.79
CA ASN A 278 -5.97 20.17 -15.34
C ASN A 278 -5.77 18.68 -15.02
N LEU A 279 -6.51 17.79 -15.69
CA LEU A 279 -6.37 16.34 -15.50
C LEU A 279 -5.03 15.82 -15.99
N ILE A 280 -4.52 16.33 -17.12
CA ILE A 280 -3.18 15.99 -17.62
C ILE A 280 -2.12 16.38 -16.58
N GLY A 281 -2.21 17.60 -16.02
CA GLY A 281 -1.30 18.06 -14.96
C GLY A 281 -1.37 17.20 -13.70
N GLU A 282 -2.57 16.75 -13.30
CA GLU A 282 -2.73 15.86 -12.14
C GLU A 282 -2.16 14.46 -12.39
N VAL A 283 -2.35 13.90 -13.60
CA VAL A 283 -1.75 12.63 -14.01
C VAL A 283 -0.23 12.69 -14.03
N GLU A 284 0.35 13.78 -14.52
CA GLU A 284 1.79 13.99 -14.52
C GLU A 284 2.36 14.11 -13.11
N ARG A 285 1.69 14.85 -12.22
CA ARG A 285 2.06 14.94 -10.80
C ARG A 285 2.06 13.56 -10.15
N LEU A 286 0.99 12.78 -10.34
CA LEU A 286 0.88 11.43 -9.77
C LEU A 286 1.91 10.46 -10.34
N ARG A 287 2.27 10.58 -11.62
CA ARG A 287 3.36 9.80 -12.21
C ARG A 287 4.71 10.14 -11.57
N LEU A 288 4.94 11.41 -11.25
CA LEU A 288 6.17 11.88 -10.62
C LEU A 288 6.27 11.41 -9.17
N GLU A 289 5.16 11.46 -8.42
CA GLU A 289 5.05 10.89 -7.07
C GLU A 289 5.27 9.37 -7.07
N LEU A 290 4.65 8.65 -8.01
CA LEU A 290 4.84 7.20 -8.15
C LEU A 290 6.30 6.85 -8.48
N ALA A 291 6.96 7.63 -9.34
CA ALA A 291 8.37 7.45 -9.65
C ALA A 291 9.27 7.71 -8.43
N GLN A 292 8.93 8.68 -7.58
CA GLN A 292 9.64 8.94 -6.33
C GLN A 292 9.45 7.80 -5.32
N GLU A 293 8.23 7.29 -5.13
CA GLU A 293 7.96 6.16 -4.23
C GLU A 293 8.60 4.85 -4.73
N GLN A 294 8.65 4.64 -6.05
CA GLN A 294 9.41 3.53 -6.64
C GLN A 294 10.92 3.65 -6.39
N ARG A 295 11.48 4.86 -6.37
CA ARG A 295 12.89 5.08 -5.99
C ARG A 295 13.12 4.81 -4.51
N ARG A 296 12.18 5.22 -3.65
CA ARG A 296 12.23 4.95 -2.19
C ARG A 296 12.17 3.46 -1.88
N THR A 297 11.25 2.74 -2.51
CA THR A 297 11.08 1.29 -2.29
C THR A 297 12.22 0.43 -2.86
N LYS A 298 12.95 0.93 -3.86
CA LYS A 298 14.16 0.28 -4.40
C LYS A 298 15.44 0.65 -3.65
N ALA A 299 15.40 1.61 -2.74
CA ALA A 299 16.56 2.01 -1.98
C ALA A 299 17.00 0.87 -1.04
N PRO A 300 18.32 0.63 -0.88
CA PRO A 300 18.80 -0.34 0.07
C PRO A 300 18.39 0.03 1.50
N ILE A 301 17.81 -0.90 2.24
CA ILE A 301 17.53 -0.74 3.66
C ILE A 301 18.84 -0.95 4.45
N LEU A 302 19.24 0.08 5.18
CA LEU A 302 20.48 0.15 5.95
C LEU A 302 20.22 0.06 7.46
N TRP A 303 21.25 -0.22 8.26
CA TRP A 303 21.20 -0.06 9.71
C TRP A 303 21.24 1.43 10.07
N GLU A 304 20.18 1.94 10.68
CA GLU A 304 20.07 3.32 11.16
C GLU A 304 19.56 3.36 12.62
N PRO A 305 20.28 4.01 13.56
CA PRO A 305 21.67 4.46 13.43
C PRO A 305 22.65 3.28 13.38
N ALA A 306 23.70 3.37 12.55
CA ALA A 306 24.80 2.41 12.53
C ALA A 306 25.84 2.77 13.60
N ILE A 307 25.53 2.42 14.84
CA ILE A 307 26.36 2.76 16.02
C ILE A 307 27.63 1.90 16.06
N GLY A 308 27.55 0.63 15.66
CA GLY A 308 28.67 -0.31 15.73
C GLY A 308 29.53 -0.38 14.46
N PRO A 309 30.84 -0.70 14.57
CA PRO A 309 31.73 -0.79 13.41
C PRO A 309 31.28 -1.86 12.40
N TYR A 310 30.73 -2.98 12.88
CA TYR A 310 30.16 -4.03 12.01
C TYR A 310 28.87 -3.58 11.29
N GLN A 311 28.06 -2.71 11.91
CA GLN A 311 26.88 -2.12 11.25
C GLN A 311 27.29 -1.15 10.14
N GLN A 312 28.32 -0.36 10.39
CA GLN A 312 28.92 0.54 9.39
C GLN A 312 29.52 -0.25 8.23
N CYS A 313 30.24 -1.33 8.54
CA CYS A 313 30.73 -2.27 7.53
C CYS A 313 29.58 -2.90 6.72
N GLY A 314 28.52 -3.37 7.38
CA GLY A 314 27.33 -3.91 6.71
C GLY A 314 26.68 -2.90 5.77
N ASN A 315 26.55 -1.64 6.20
CA ASN A 315 26.04 -0.55 5.37
C ASN A 315 26.95 -0.26 4.16
N ALA A 316 28.27 -0.31 4.35
CA ALA A 316 29.24 -0.13 3.27
C ALA A 316 29.13 -1.25 2.23
N ILE A 317 28.99 -2.51 2.65
CA ILE A 317 28.77 -3.66 1.76
C ILE A 317 27.49 -3.46 0.94
N ILE A 318 26.38 -3.17 1.60
CA ILE A 318 25.08 -2.98 0.95
C ILE A 318 25.14 -1.83 -0.06
N THR A 319 25.75 -0.71 0.33
CA THR A 319 25.83 0.49 -0.52
C THR A 319 26.72 0.28 -1.74
N ALA A 320 27.84 -0.43 -1.58
CA ALA A 320 28.74 -0.74 -2.67
C ALA A 320 28.08 -1.64 -3.72
N LEU A 321 27.48 -2.75 -3.26
CA LEU A 321 26.81 -3.69 -4.15
C LEU A 321 25.57 -3.09 -4.82
N ALA A 322 24.84 -2.19 -4.13
CA ALA A 322 23.73 -1.47 -4.73
C ALA A 322 24.15 -0.58 -5.93
N ARG A 323 25.36 0.00 -5.90
CA ARG A 323 25.91 0.78 -7.04
C ARG A 323 26.20 -0.11 -8.26
N GLU A 324 26.44 -1.39 -8.03
CA GLU A 324 26.66 -2.40 -9.07
C GLU A 324 25.34 -3.09 -9.51
N GLY A 325 24.19 -2.60 -9.03
CA GLY A 325 22.87 -3.15 -9.36
C GLY A 325 22.46 -4.36 -8.53
N ILE A 326 23.28 -4.75 -7.54
CA ILE A 326 22.99 -5.87 -6.64
C ILE A 326 22.26 -5.33 -5.40
N ALA A 327 20.95 -5.56 -5.36
CA ALA A 327 20.11 -5.13 -4.24
C ALA A 327 20.22 -6.09 -3.05
N LEU A 328 20.88 -5.64 -1.98
CA LEU A 328 20.88 -6.26 -0.66
C LEU A 328 20.19 -5.37 0.37
N HIS A 329 19.63 -5.97 1.42
CA HIS A 329 19.11 -5.25 2.58
C HIS A 329 19.67 -5.82 3.87
N ARG A 330 19.71 -4.97 4.91
CA ARG A 330 20.11 -5.40 6.25
C ARG A 330 19.26 -6.57 6.76
N GLY A 331 19.91 -7.59 7.30
CA GLY A 331 19.29 -8.60 8.16
C GLY A 331 19.72 -8.36 9.60
N TYR A 332 20.42 -9.33 10.19
CA TYR A 332 20.95 -9.26 11.54
C TYR A 332 22.49 -9.24 11.55
N ILE A 333 23.08 -8.87 12.67
CA ILE A 333 24.52 -8.98 12.91
C ILE A 333 24.71 -9.81 14.17
N ARG A 334 25.57 -10.82 14.09
CA ARG A 334 25.97 -11.66 15.22
C ARG A 334 27.46 -11.43 15.53
N PRO A 335 27.78 -10.56 16.52
CA PRO A 335 29.14 -10.38 16.99
C PRO A 335 29.67 -11.70 17.59
N GLN A 336 30.92 -12.02 17.30
CA GLN A 336 31.67 -13.17 17.83
C GLN A 336 33.07 -12.69 18.24
N GLY A 337 33.10 -11.60 19.02
CA GLY A 337 34.32 -10.91 19.42
C GLY A 337 34.97 -10.12 18.31
N HIS A 338 36.19 -10.49 17.92
CA HIS A 338 36.99 -9.84 16.87
C HIS A 338 36.44 -10.02 15.44
N LYS A 339 35.41 -10.85 15.28
CA LYS A 339 34.68 -11.04 14.02
C LYS A 339 33.17 -10.92 14.25
N ALA A 340 32.43 -10.63 13.19
CA ALA A 340 30.97 -10.69 13.20
C ALA A 340 30.46 -11.44 11.97
N THR A 341 29.32 -12.10 12.11
CA THR A 341 28.55 -12.58 10.95
C THR A 341 27.49 -11.54 10.62
N ILE A 342 27.51 -11.03 9.39
CA ILE A 342 26.53 -10.09 8.88
C ILE A 342 25.59 -10.88 7.97
N ALA A 343 24.32 -10.93 8.34
CA ALA A 343 23.27 -11.55 7.53
C ALA A 343 22.51 -10.48 6.73
N LEU A 344 22.26 -10.79 5.45
CA LEU A 344 21.73 -9.87 4.45
C LEU A 344 20.59 -10.54 3.67
N HIS A 345 19.56 -9.77 3.36
CA HIS A 345 18.51 -10.20 2.45
C HIS A 345 18.95 -9.96 1.00
N ASN A 346 18.86 -11.00 0.19
CA ASN A 346 19.14 -10.93 -1.24
C ASN A 346 17.85 -10.67 -2.03
N VAL A 347 17.57 -9.39 -2.31
CA VAL A 347 16.34 -8.98 -2.99
C VAL A 347 16.43 -9.16 -4.51
N SER A 348 17.64 -9.03 -5.04
CA SER A 348 17.93 -9.23 -6.46
C SER A 348 18.02 -10.71 -6.87
N SER A 349 17.98 -11.64 -5.92
CA SER A 349 18.23 -13.09 -6.14
C SER A 349 19.57 -13.36 -6.82
N THR A 350 20.57 -12.52 -6.55
CA THR A 350 21.93 -12.63 -7.11
C THR A 350 22.61 -13.92 -6.64
N ALA A 351 23.28 -14.64 -7.55
CA ALA A 351 24.00 -15.86 -7.22
C ALA A 351 25.19 -15.60 -6.28
N LEU A 352 25.55 -16.58 -5.44
CA LEU A 352 26.68 -16.45 -4.50
C LEU A 352 28.02 -16.21 -5.20
N ASP A 353 28.25 -16.85 -6.35
CA ASP A 353 29.50 -16.67 -7.11
C ASP A 353 29.67 -15.24 -7.60
N ALA A 354 28.57 -14.60 -8.01
CA ALA A 354 28.58 -13.19 -8.41
C ALA A 354 28.91 -12.28 -7.21
N LEU A 355 28.34 -12.56 -6.03
CA LEU A 355 28.65 -11.79 -4.80
C LEU A 355 30.11 -11.97 -4.37
N ASN A 356 30.62 -13.20 -4.44
CA ASN A 356 32.01 -13.53 -4.10
C ASN A 356 33.02 -12.98 -5.13
N GLY A 357 32.57 -12.59 -6.32
CA GLY A 357 33.37 -11.83 -7.28
C GLY A 357 33.82 -10.46 -6.73
N HIS A 358 33.12 -9.91 -5.73
CA HIS A 358 33.45 -8.61 -5.11
C HIS A 358 34.23 -8.72 -3.79
N SER A 359 34.64 -9.93 -3.37
CA SER A 359 35.21 -10.16 -2.03
C SER A 359 36.42 -9.27 -1.69
N GLU A 360 37.37 -9.13 -2.61
CA GLU A 360 38.58 -8.30 -2.39
C GLU A 360 38.28 -6.79 -2.46
N ALA A 361 37.41 -6.37 -3.38
CA ALA A 361 36.99 -4.98 -3.49
C ALA A 361 36.25 -4.52 -2.22
N LEU A 362 35.38 -5.38 -1.68
CA LEU A 362 34.67 -5.14 -0.44
C LEU A 362 35.60 -5.13 0.77
N GLN A 363 36.62 -6.00 0.82
CA GLN A 363 37.62 -5.98 1.88
C GLN A 363 38.32 -4.62 1.99
N ASN A 364 38.79 -4.09 0.86
CA ASN A 364 39.47 -2.80 0.80
C ASN A 364 38.54 -1.65 1.20
N LEU A 365 37.26 -1.72 0.81
CA LEU A 365 36.27 -0.71 1.15
C LEU A 365 35.92 -0.70 2.64
N THR A 366 35.76 -1.87 3.25
CA THR A 366 35.27 -2.01 4.62
C THR A 366 36.38 -2.06 5.66
N THR A 367 37.64 -2.01 5.25
CA THR A 367 38.83 -2.22 6.10
C THR A 367 38.85 -3.58 6.81
N ALA A 368 38.17 -4.58 6.25
CA ALA A 368 38.21 -5.93 6.79
C ALA A 368 39.61 -6.53 6.65
N LEU A 369 40.02 -7.30 7.65
CA LEU A 369 41.33 -7.97 7.68
C LEU A 369 41.41 -9.17 6.74
N SER A 370 40.28 -9.68 6.28
CA SER A 370 40.17 -10.81 5.37
C SER A 370 39.15 -10.55 4.26
N PRO A 371 39.29 -11.21 3.09
CA PRO A 371 38.31 -11.11 2.01
C PRO A 371 36.89 -11.47 2.48
N ILE A 372 35.91 -10.66 2.10
CA ILE A 372 34.51 -10.86 2.51
C ILE A 372 33.90 -11.98 1.68
N GLN A 373 33.72 -13.15 2.27
CA GLN A 373 33.08 -14.30 1.62
C GLN A 373 31.61 -14.42 2.02
N PHE A 374 30.75 -14.53 1.02
CA PHE A 374 29.32 -14.76 1.14
C PHE A 374 28.99 -16.25 1.04
N ARG A 375 28.13 -16.70 1.94
CA ARG A 375 27.55 -18.04 1.96
C ARG A 375 26.05 -17.95 2.22
N ARG A 376 25.32 -19.04 2.00
CA ARG A 376 23.92 -19.13 2.43
C ARG A 376 23.90 -19.66 3.86
N GLY A 377 23.30 -18.89 4.77
CA GLY A 377 23.07 -19.33 6.15
C GLY A 377 21.87 -20.27 6.24
N ASP A 378 21.74 -20.95 7.38
CA ASP A 378 20.67 -21.91 7.65
C ASP A 378 19.28 -21.24 7.64
N THR A 379 19.24 -19.95 7.98
CA THR A 379 18.04 -19.10 7.88
C THR A 379 17.63 -18.72 6.44
N GLY A 380 18.39 -19.18 5.44
CA GLY A 380 18.19 -18.85 4.02
C GLY A 380 18.71 -17.47 3.60
N LEU A 381 19.18 -16.65 4.56
CA LEU A 381 19.83 -15.37 4.31
C LEU A 381 21.24 -15.56 3.73
N ILE A 382 21.76 -14.50 3.10
CA ILE A 382 23.16 -14.47 2.72
C ILE A 382 23.95 -13.98 3.92
N GLU A 383 24.95 -14.74 4.32
CA GLU A 383 25.83 -14.40 5.44
C GLU A 383 27.23 -14.15 4.94
N CYS A 384 27.89 -13.13 5.48
CA CYS A 384 29.33 -12.97 5.35
C CYS A 384 29.97 -12.78 6.72
N SER A 385 31.14 -13.38 6.91
CA SER A 385 31.94 -13.15 8.11
C SER A 385 32.89 -11.99 7.85
N VAL A 386 32.88 -11.01 8.75
CA VAL A 386 33.75 -9.83 8.68
C VAL A 386 34.60 -9.78 9.93
N GLN A 387 35.90 -9.64 9.74
CA GLN A 387 36.87 -9.42 10.81
C GLN A 387 37.44 -8.00 10.67
N LEU A 388 37.15 -7.12 11.62
CA LEU A 388 37.65 -5.73 11.61
C LEU A 388 38.86 -5.52 12.53
N GLN A 389 39.10 -6.46 13.45
CA GLN A 389 40.18 -6.40 14.44
C GLN A 389 40.98 -7.70 14.46
N PRO A 390 42.30 -7.63 14.73
CA PRO A 390 43.12 -8.83 14.83
C PRO A 390 42.63 -9.70 15.98
N LYS A 391 42.74 -11.01 15.80
CA LYS A 391 42.42 -11.97 16.87
C LYS A 391 43.32 -11.67 18.08
N PRO A 392 42.77 -11.53 19.31
CA PRO A 392 43.59 -11.30 20.50
C PRO A 392 44.64 -12.40 20.69
N SER A 393 45.88 -12.01 21.03
CA SER A 393 47.05 -12.91 21.06
C SER A 393 47.03 -13.96 22.18
N THR A 394 46.20 -13.75 23.22
CA THR A 394 45.97 -14.68 24.33
C THR A 394 44.56 -15.24 24.24
N ASP A 395 44.37 -16.27 23.40
CA ASP A 395 43.05 -16.87 23.23
C ASP A 395 42.66 -17.77 24.42
N THR A 396 43.64 -18.14 25.25
CA THR A 396 43.47 -19.08 26.36
C THR A 396 43.41 -18.33 27.69
N PRO A 397 42.40 -18.59 28.55
CA PRO A 397 42.40 -18.05 29.90
C PRO A 397 43.64 -18.52 30.68
N PRO A 398 44.03 -17.81 31.76
CA PRO A 398 45.10 -18.24 32.65
C PRO A 398 44.88 -19.71 33.08
N ARG A 399 45.95 -20.51 33.16
CA ARG A 399 45.88 -21.98 33.33
C ARG A 399 45.03 -22.46 34.52
N TYR A 400 44.93 -21.64 35.57
CA TYR A 400 44.17 -21.91 36.79
C TYR A 400 42.72 -21.43 36.73
N CYS A 401 42.35 -20.68 35.69
CA CYS A 401 41.00 -20.22 35.40
C CYS A 401 40.33 -21.19 34.44
N LYS A 402 39.28 -21.84 34.93
CA LYS A 402 38.51 -22.81 34.17
C LYS A 402 37.64 -22.10 33.14
N GLY A 403 37.60 -22.62 31.92
CA GLY A 403 36.82 -22.05 30.83
C GLY A 403 35.31 -22.22 31.00
N GLU A 404 34.55 -21.57 30.13
CA GLU A 404 33.07 -21.54 30.16
C GLU A 404 32.44 -22.95 30.12
N GLY A 405 33.00 -23.87 29.34
CA GLY A 405 32.50 -25.26 29.26
C GLY A 405 32.62 -26.03 30.57
N GLU A 406 33.47 -25.60 31.49
CA GLU A 406 33.60 -26.19 32.82
C GLU A 406 32.67 -25.54 33.86
N PHE A 407 31.94 -24.48 33.50
CA PHE A 407 30.99 -23.81 34.38
C PHE A 407 29.88 -24.76 34.86
N ILE A 408 29.47 -25.74 34.04
CA ILE A 408 28.49 -26.77 34.45
C ILE A 408 28.99 -27.56 35.68
N LYS A 409 30.31 -27.72 35.85
CA LYS A 409 30.88 -28.37 37.03
C LYS A 409 30.64 -27.55 38.30
N LEU A 410 30.56 -26.21 38.20
CA LEU A 410 30.18 -25.33 39.31
C LEU A 410 28.76 -25.66 39.81
N VAL A 411 27.81 -25.90 38.91
CA VAL A 411 26.43 -26.26 39.28
C VAL A 411 26.38 -27.60 40.01
N LYS A 412 27.16 -28.60 39.56
CA LYS A 412 27.30 -29.88 40.28
C LYS A 412 27.95 -29.71 41.66
N LEU A 413 28.87 -28.76 41.80
CA LEU A 413 29.49 -28.43 43.09
C LEU A 413 28.48 -27.82 44.07
N LEU A 414 27.51 -27.04 43.59
CA LEU A 414 26.41 -26.53 44.41
C LEU A 414 25.52 -27.65 44.95
N SER A 415 25.41 -28.80 44.28
CA SER A 415 24.72 -29.98 44.83
C SER A 415 25.41 -30.56 46.07
N SER A 416 26.71 -30.32 46.28
CA SER A 416 27.44 -30.84 47.46
C SER A 416 27.25 -29.99 48.73
N LYS A 417 26.87 -28.73 48.57
CA LYS A 417 26.48 -27.80 49.63
C LYS A 417 25.26 -27.03 49.11
N PRO A 418 24.03 -27.44 49.46
CA PRO A 418 22.81 -26.97 48.84
C PRO A 418 22.50 -25.48 49.12
N MET A 419 23.33 -24.75 49.87
CA MET A 419 23.24 -23.29 50.01
C MET A 419 24.42 -22.59 49.32
N ALA A 420 24.11 -21.83 48.28
CA ALA A 420 25.05 -20.97 47.56
C ALA A 420 24.89 -19.50 47.97
N TYR A 421 26.01 -18.77 48.07
CA TYR A 421 25.99 -17.31 48.24
C TYR A 421 26.71 -16.63 47.07
N LEU A 422 25.93 -15.99 46.19
CA LEU A 422 26.47 -15.21 45.07
C LEU A 422 26.67 -13.76 45.51
N MET A 423 27.91 -13.30 45.42
CA MET A 423 28.31 -11.97 45.81
C MET A 423 28.89 -11.21 44.63
N GLY A 424 28.51 -9.94 44.53
CA GLY A 424 28.93 -9.06 43.44
C GLY A 424 28.48 -7.63 43.68
N ALA A 425 29.22 -6.67 43.12
CA ALA A 425 28.81 -5.27 43.12
C ALA A 425 27.50 -5.07 42.33
N THR A 426 26.86 -3.91 42.47
CA THR A 426 25.73 -3.52 41.60
C THR A 426 26.18 -3.55 40.14
N GLY A 427 25.38 -4.19 39.27
CA GLY A 427 25.69 -4.33 37.85
C GLY A 427 26.75 -5.39 37.49
N SER A 428 27.30 -6.14 38.46
CA SER A 428 28.28 -7.22 38.20
C SER A 428 27.71 -8.46 37.51
N GLY A 429 26.38 -8.55 37.37
CA GLY A 429 25.71 -9.70 36.74
C GLY A 429 25.26 -10.80 37.71
N LYS A 430 25.05 -10.51 39.01
CA LYS A 430 24.55 -11.47 40.01
C LYS A 430 23.30 -12.21 39.55
N SER A 431 22.24 -11.47 39.20
CA SER A 431 20.95 -12.02 38.78
C SER A 431 21.09 -12.84 37.48
N SER A 432 21.92 -12.38 36.55
CA SER A 432 22.21 -13.10 35.30
C SER A 432 22.95 -14.43 35.55
N LEU A 433 23.94 -14.43 36.46
CA LEU A 433 24.65 -15.65 36.85
C LEU A 433 23.74 -16.63 37.59
N ALA A 434 22.95 -16.13 38.56
CA ALA A 434 21.97 -16.93 39.28
C ALA A 434 20.98 -17.58 38.32
N ARG A 435 20.50 -16.83 37.32
CA ARG A 435 19.63 -17.37 36.28
C ARG A 435 20.29 -18.47 35.46
N LYS A 436 21.55 -18.29 35.02
CA LYS A 436 22.28 -19.35 34.30
C LYS A 436 22.44 -20.62 35.14
N ILE A 437 22.66 -20.47 36.46
CA ILE A 437 22.69 -21.60 37.39
C ILE A 437 21.33 -22.28 37.46
N LEU A 438 20.23 -21.51 37.59
CA LEU A 438 18.87 -22.04 37.60
C LEU A 438 18.53 -22.80 36.31
N ASP A 439 18.84 -22.22 35.15
CA ASP A 439 18.61 -22.85 33.85
C ASP A 439 19.37 -24.19 33.75
N THR A 440 20.60 -24.24 34.28
CA THR A 440 21.40 -25.47 34.31
C THR A 440 20.79 -26.53 35.25
N ILE A 441 20.27 -26.12 36.40
CA ILE A 441 19.59 -27.02 37.35
C ILE A 441 18.30 -27.56 36.74
N ALA A 442 17.48 -26.69 36.15
CA ALA A 442 16.20 -27.05 35.57
C ALA A 442 16.33 -27.91 34.31
N ALA A 443 17.40 -27.72 33.52
CA ALA A 443 17.73 -28.58 32.39
C ALA A 443 18.10 -30.01 32.83
N ALA A 444 18.65 -30.18 34.04
CA ALA A 444 18.99 -31.50 34.58
C ALA A 444 17.77 -32.23 35.15
N GLN A 445 16.83 -31.52 35.77
CA GLN A 445 15.59 -32.11 36.31
C GLN A 445 14.49 -31.05 36.51
N PRO A 446 13.20 -31.43 36.39
CA PRO A 446 12.08 -30.55 36.74
C PRO A 446 12.23 -30.00 38.17
N THR A 447 12.28 -28.68 38.29
CA THR A 447 12.60 -27.99 39.54
C THR A 447 11.60 -26.84 39.77
N VAL A 448 11.08 -26.73 40.99
CA VAL A 448 10.25 -25.61 41.44
C VAL A 448 11.16 -24.45 41.87
N ILE A 449 10.99 -23.28 41.28
CA ILE A 449 11.78 -22.09 41.64
C ILE A 449 10.92 -21.15 42.49
N ARG A 450 11.40 -20.80 43.68
CA ARG A 450 10.78 -19.83 44.59
C ARG A 450 11.68 -18.61 44.69
N LEU A 451 11.39 -17.59 43.88
CA LEU A 451 12.11 -16.31 43.88
C LEU A 451 11.53 -15.36 44.93
N HIS A 452 12.39 -14.85 45.80
CA HIS A 452 12.10 -13.85 46.81
C HIS A 452 12.85 -12.56 46.45
N ASP A 453 12.13 -11.58 45.90
CA ASP A 453 12.71 -10.37 45.32
C ASP A 453 12.13 -9.12 45.99
N PRO A 454 12.87 -8.50 46.93
CA PRO A 454 12.46 -7.25 47.57
C PRO A 454 12.39 -6.03 46.63
N GLN A 455 12.99 -6.11 45.44
CA GLN A 455 13.05 -5.02 44.44
C GLN A 455 11.92 -5.11 43.41
N HIS A 456 10.93 -5.99 43.63
CA HIS A 456 9.84 -6.20 42.68
C HIS A 456 9.15 -4.88 42.28
N GLY A 457 9.04 -4.64 40.97
CA GLY A 457 8.42 -3.44 40.41
C GLY A 457 9.31 -2.20 40.38
N SER A 458 10.56 -2.31 40.85
CA SER A 458 11.57 -1.25 40.70
C SER A 458 12.26 -1.33 39.32
N ALA A 459 12.99 -0.29 38.94
CA ALA A 459 13.83 -0.31 37.73
C ALA A 459 14.98 -1.35 37.81
N GLU A 460 15.20 -1.93 38.99
CA GLU A 460 16.21 -2.95 39.26
C GLU A 460 15.63 -4.38 39.28
N ASP A 461 14.31 -4.58 39.12
CA ASP A 461 13.68 -5.90 38.91
C ASP A 461 14.10 -6.43 37.53
N ARG A 462 15.14 -7.26 37.52
CA ARG A 462 15.68 -7.90 36.31
C ARG A 462 15.17 -9.34 36.15
N TRP A 463 14.18 -9.75 36.93
CA TRP A 463 13.70 -11.12 36.98
C TRP A 463 12.47 -11.33 36.09
N ALA A 464 12.61 -12.15 35.05
CA ALA A 464 11.48 -12.67 34.28
C ALA A 464 10.81 -13.91 34.92
N LEU A 465 11.03 -14.14 36.22
CA LEU A 465 10.46 -15.24 36.99
C LEU A 465 9.29 -14.75 37.85
N LEU A 466 8.35 -15.66 38.15
CA LEU A 466 7.29 -15.39 39.13
C LEU A 466 7.88 -15.28 40.53
N LYS A 467 7.46 -14.28 41.29
CA LYS A 467 7.94 -14.00 42.64
C LYS A 467 7.06 -14.70 43.68
N ALA A 468 7.68 -15.46 44.57
CA ALA A 468 7.06 -16.04 45.76
C ALA A 468 6.84 -14.98 46.86
N SER A 469 7.74 -13.99 46.96
CA SER A 469 7.58 -12.79 47.78
C SER A 469 8.17 -11.57 47.08
N THR A 470 7.52 -10.42 47.25
CA THR A 470 7.83 -9.16 46.55
C THR A 470 8.30 -8.04 47.48
N SER A 471 8.56 -8.35 48.74
CA SER A 471 8.99 -7.39 49.77
C SER A 471 10.06 -7.99 50.68
N ALA A 472 10.86 -7.13 51.32
CA ALA A 472 11.91 -7.56 52.24
C ALA A 472 11.33 -8.32 53.46
N THR A 473 10.23 -7.83 54.04
CA THR A 473 9.53 -8.51 55.14
C THR A 473 8.98 -9.87 54.71
N GLY A 474 8.34 -9.95 53.53
CA GLY A 474 7.83 -11.23 53.01
C GLY A 474 8.94 -12.23 52.70
N ALA A 475 10.11 -11.76 52.27
CA ALA A 475 11.29 -12.59 52.08
C ALA A 475 11.86 -13.08 53.42
N ALA A 476 11.91 -12.23 54.45
CA ALA A 476 12.31 -12.61 55.81
C ALA A 476 11.38 -13.69 56.39
N GLU A 477 10.07 -13.53 56.27
CA GLU A 477 9.06 -14.52 56.68
C GLU A 477 9.20 -15.85 55.94
N SER A 478 9.46 -15.79 54.64
CA SER A 478 9.69 -16.99 53.82
C SER A 478 10.92 -17.76 54.25
N LEU A 479 11.99 -17.06 54.65
CA LEU A 479 13.21 -17.66 55.16
C LEU A 479 13.01 -18.33 56.53
N MET A 480 12.23 -17.70 57.41
CA MET A 480 11.84 -18.30 58.69
C MET A 480 10.97 -19.56 58.48
N THR A 481 10.06 -19.52 57.51
CA THR A 481 9.22 -20.66 57.13
C THR A 481 10.06 -21.80 56.55
N LEU A 482 11.02 -21.49 55.69
CA LEU A 482 11.97 -22.46 55.14
C LEU A 482 12.74 -23.16 56.26
N ALA A 483 13.35 -22.42 57.19
CA ALA A 483 14.10 -22.99 58.30
C ALA A 483 13.22 -23.93 59.15
N LYS A 484 12.00 -23.51 59.50
CA LYS A 484 11.05 -24.32 60.26
C LYS A 484 10.63 -25.59 59.51
N ARG A 485 10.47 -25.52 58.19
CA ARG A 485 10.13 -26.70 57.37
C ARG A 485 11.27 -27.71 57.34
N LEU A 486 12.50 -27.23 57.15
CA LEU A 486 13.70 -28.07 57.13
C LEU A 486 13.89 -28.82 58.46
N GLU A 487 13.62 -28.17 59.58
CA GLU A 487 13.63 -28.82 60.91
C GLU A 487 12.66 -29.99 61.02
N GLN A 488 11.50 -29.89 60.36
CA GLN A 488 10.48 -30.93 60.39
C GLN A 488 10.81 -32.10 59.45
N SER A 489 11.94 -32.06 58.74
CA SER A 489 12.41 -33.10 57.80
C SER A 489 11.33 -33.52 56.77
N LYS A 490 10.48 -32.58 56.36
CA LYS A 490 9.46 -32.84 55.34
C LYS A 490 10.12 -32.79 53.97
N PHE A 491 10.29 -33.97 53.36
CA PHE A 491 10.72 -34.06 51.97
C PHE A 491 9.66 -33.44 51.07
N LEU A 492 10.10 -32.54 50.18
CA LEU A 492 9.25 -32.08 49.09
C LEU A 492 9.20 -33.14 48.00
N GLU A 493 8.02 -33.32 47.41
CA GLU A 493 7.81 -34.22 46.28
C GLU A 493 8.63 -33.79 45.04
N HIS A 494 8.90 -32.49 44.92
CA HIS A 494 9.65 -31.93 43.80
C HIS A 494 10.90 -31.17 44.27
N PRO A 495 12.04 -31.30 43.55
CA PRO A 495 13.21 -30.47 43.77
C PRO A 495 12.83 -29.00 43.78
N THR A 496 13.19 -28.27 44.84
CA THR A 496 12.84 -26.86 45.02
C THR A 496 14.07 -26.01 45.25
N VAL A 497 14.21 -24.94 44.46
CA VAL A 497 15.25 -23.93 44.61
C VAL A 497 14.66 -22.66 45.20
N HIS A 498 15.14 -22.26 46.37
CA HIS A 498 14.82 -21.00 47.03
C HIS A 498 15.86 -19.93 46.66
N LEU A 499 15.46 -18.91 45.92
CA LEU A 499 16.35 -17.81 45.52
C LEU A 499 15.97 -16.55 46.29
N PHE A 500 16.86 -16.05 47.13
CA PHE A 500 16.68 -14.78 47.86
C PHE A 500 17.58 -13.70 47.27
N ASP A 501 16.98 -12.71 46.62
CA ASP A 501 17.68 -11.53 46.13
C ASP A 501 17.84 -10.47 47.24
N GLU A 502 18.90 -9.67 47.13
CA GLU A 502 19.23 -8.59 48.07
C GLU A 502 19.17 -9.04 49.56
N ILE A 503 19.81 -10.16 49.87
CA ILE A 503 19.84 -10.75 51.22
C ILE A 503 20.34 -9.74 52.27
N ASP A 504 21.25 -8.85 51.87
CA ASP A 504 21.76 -7.80 52.75
C ASP A 504 20.66 -6.86 53.22
N GLY A 505 19.73 -6.49 52.33
CA GLY A 505 18.58 -5.66 52.65
C GLY A 505 17.60 -6.38 53.57
N ILE A 506 17.36 -7.68 53.32
CA ILE A 506 16.49 -8.52 54.17
C ILE A 506 17.06 -8.62 55.59
N LEU A 507 18.37 -8.86 55.72
CA LEU A 507 19.03 -9.00 57.02
C LEU A 507 19.25 -7.67 57.75
N ALA A 508 19.13 -6.55 57.05
CA ALA A 508 19.25 -5.20 57.61
C ALA A 508 17.93 -4.64 58.19
N LEU A 509 16.80 -5.37 58.04
CA LEU A 509 15.51 -4.97 58.63
C LEU A 509 15.60 -4.88 60.16
N GLU A 510 15.06 -3.80 60.73
CA GLU A 510 15.12 -3.55 62.18
C GLU A 510 14.31 -4.57 63.00
N SER A 511 13.10 -4.92 62.53
CA SER A 511 12.18 -5.82 63.24
C SER A 511 12.45 -7.30 62.96
N GLU A 512 12.66 -7.68 61.69
CA GLU A 512 12.80 -9.11 61.32
C GLU A 512 14.23 -9.56 61.01
N GLY A 513 15.19 -8.64 60.80
CA GLY A 513 16.51 -8.97 60.25
C GLY A 513 17.33 -9.94 61.11
N ALA A 514 17.29 -9.79 62.44
CA ALA A 514 17.98 -10.68 63.36
C ALA A 514 17.38 -12.11 63.36
N ALA A 515 16.05 -12.22 63.30
CA ALA A 515 15.34 -13.49 63.22
C ALA A 515 15.60 -14.17 61.86
N ALA A 516 15.55 -13.41 60.78
CA ALA A 516 15.89 -13.86 59.44
C ALA A 516 17.33 -14.36 59.36
N LYS A 517 18.30 -13.67 59.96
CA LYS A 517 19.71 -14.13 60.04
C LYS A 517 19.80 -15.48 60.74
N LYS A 518 19.15 -15.63 61.90
CA LYS A 518 19.15 -16.89 62.65
C LYS A 518 18.52 -18.03 61.84
N ALA A 519 17.42 -17.74 61.14
CA ALA A 519 16.77 -18.69 60.24
C ALA A 519 17.66 -19.08 59.05
N LEU A 520 18.36 -18.14 58.44
CA LEU A 520 19.29 -18.38 57.33
C LEU A 520 20.39 -19.37 57.73
N LEU A 521 21.08 -19.08 58.85
CA LEU A 521 22.18 -19.93 59.33
C LEU A 521 21.69 -21.31 59.73
N LYS A 522 20.47 -21.41 60.26
CA LYS A 522 19.83 -22.68 60.56
C LYS A 522 19.51 -23.46 59.28
N ALA A 523 18.85 -22.83 58.31
CA ALA A 523 18.56 -23.43 57.01
C ALA A 523 19.83 -23.93 56.32
N CYS A 524 20.95 -23.21 56.39
CA CYS A 524 22.23 -23.65 55.83
C CYS A 524 22.76 -24.97 56.40
N LYS A 525 22.48 -25.24 57.67
CA LYS A 525 22.87 -26.50 58.33
C LYS A 525 21.91 -27.62 57.96
N GLU A 526 20.61 -27.35 58.05
CA GLU A 526 19.57 -28.38 57.89
C GLU A 526 19.31 -28.77 56.43
N ILE A 527 19.48 -27.86 55.47
CA ILE A 527 19.16 -28.12 54.05
C ILE A 527 19.99 -29.25 53.44
N ARG A 528 21.15 -29.56 54.03
CA ARG A 528 22.01 -30.70 53.65
C ARG A 528 21.32 -32.05 53.87
N HIS A 529 20.36 -32.11 54.79
CA HIS A 529 19.62 -33.33 55.14
C HIS A 529 18.29 -33.45 54.37
N ALA A 530 17.82 -32.38 53.72
CA ALA A 530 16.50 -32.34 53.09
C ALA A 530 16.44 -32.90 51.66
N GLY A 531 17.58 -33.20 51.03
CA GLY A 531 17.72 -33.95 49.76
C GLY A 531 17.21 -33.27 48.49
N ASN A 532 16.01 -32.67 48.53
CA ASN A 532 15.29 -32.07 47.40
C ASN A 532 15.20 -30.54 47.51
N GLU A 533 15.93 -29.92 48.43
CA GLU A 533 15.93 -28.47 48.59
C GLU A 533 17.32 -27.88 48.35
N THR A 534 17.35 -26.75 47.65
CA THR A 534 18.55 -25.94 47.41
C THR A 534 18.19 -24.49 47.65
N GLY A 535 19.11 -23.72 48.21
CA GLY A 535 18.95 -22.28 48.35
C GLY A 535 20.12 -21.52 47.73
N ILE A 536 19.78 -20.38 47.16
CA ILE A 536 20.70 -19.44 46.55
C ILE A 536 20.38 -18.09 47.19
N ILE A 537 21.35 -17.48 47.84
CA ILE A 537 21.23 -16.12 48.35
C ILE A 537 22.13 -15.20 47.54
N MET A 538 21.70 -13.96 47.33
CA MET A 538 22.45 -12.96 46.56
C MET A 538 22.63 -11.69 47.37
N GLY A 539 23.83 -11.12 47.28
CA GLY A 539 24.21 -9.94 48.06
C GLY A 539 25.52 -9.33 47.61
N GLN A 540 26.08 -8.45 48.43
CA GLN A 540 27.29 -7.70 48.16
C GLN A 540 28.41 -8.17 49.10
N SER A 541 29.63 -8.32 48.61
CA SER A 541 30.75 -8.71 49.48
C SER A 541 31.13 -7.60 50.47
N SER A 542 30.79 -6.34 50.19
CA SER A 542 31.12 -5.15 50.97
C SER A 542 30.27 -4.98 52.23
N THR A 543 29.12 -5.64 52.31
CA THR A 543 28.18 -5.61 53.45
C THR A 543 28.54 -6.64 54.51
N VAL A 544 29.24 -7.72 54.13
CA VAL A 544 29.72 -8.76 55.05
C VAL A 544 30.65 -8.16 56.09
N GLY A 545 30.31 -8.35 57.37
CA GLY A 545 31.02 -7.76 58.50
C GLY A 545 30.53 -6.37 58.94
N ARG A 546 29.49 -5.81 58.28
CA ARG A 546 28.87 -4.53 58.68
C ARG A 546 27.46 -4.72 59.23
N LYS A 547 26.55 -5.18 58.38
CA LYS A 547 25.13 -5.44 58.69
C LYS A 547 24.74 -6.77 58.05
N GLY A 548 24.19 -7.69 58.83
CA GLY A 548 23.84 -9.05 58.37
C GLY A 548 24.92 -10.11 58.69
N LEU A 549 25.45 -10.76 57.66
CA LEU A 549 26.40 -11.88 57.77
C LEU A 549 27.82 -11.41 58.14
N GLN A 550 28.49 -12.21 58.97
CA GLN A 550 29.92 -12.09 59.26
C GLN A 550 30.74 -12.96 58.30
N TRP A 551 32.04 -12.72 58.18
CA TRP A 551 32.89 -13.52 57.29
C TRP A 551 32.90 -15.01 57.66
N ASP A 552 32.88 -15.32 58.96
CA ASP A 552 32.78 -16.70 59.46
C ASP A 552 31.41 -17.33 59.15
N ASP A 553 30.36 -16.51 59.03
CA ASP A 553 29.04 -17.00 58.61
C ASP A 553 29.09 -17.49 57.15
N VAL A 554 29.86 -16.81 56.29
CA VAL A 554 29.99 -17.11 54.85
C VAL A 554 30.62 -18.49 54.60
N ASP A 555 31.39 -19.02 55.55
CA ASP A 555 32.01 -20.35 55.44
C ASP A 555 30.99 -21.50 55.42
N ASN A 556 29.77 -21.25 55.91
CA ASN A 556 28.69 -22.21 55.83
C ASN A 556 28.20 -22.46 54.39
N PHE A 557 28.45 -21.53 53.47
CA PHE A 557 27.94 -21.52 52.10
C PHE A 557 28.96 -22.06 51.08
N SER A 558 28.47 -22.34 49.87
CA SER A 558 29.27 -22.29 48.64
C SER A 558 29.32 -20.85 48.15
N ALA A 559 30.40 -20.13 48.46
CA ALA A 559 30.52 -18.71 48.13
C ALA A 559 31.05 -18.51 46.70
N ILE A 560 30.35 -17.70 45.91
CA ILE A 560 30.72 -17.33 44.54
C ILE A 560 30.92 -15.82 44.50
N TYR A 561 32.15 -15.37 44.24
CA TYR A 561 32.49 -13.96 44.20
C TYR A 561 32.73 -13.50 42.76
N ILE A 562 31.88 -12.61 42.24
CA ILE A 562 31.94 -12.13 40.85
C ILE A 562 32.84 -10.89 40.76
N GLY A 563 33.81 -10.91 39.84
CA GLY A 563 34.70 -9.78 39.55
C GLY A 563 35.33 -9.21 40.83
N GLY A 564 35.18 -7.89 41.05
CA GLY A 564 35.74 -7.19 42.21
C GLY A 564 35.28 -7.70 43.59
N ALA A 565 34.20 -8.47 43.68
CA ALA A 565 33.84 -9.12 44.94
C ALA A 565 34.87 -10.18 45.36
N ALA A 566 35.57 -10.79 44.39
CA ALA A 566 36.60 -11.80 44.65
C ALA A 566 37.80 -11.19 45.36
N ILE A 567 38.33 -10.07 44.85
CA ILE A 567 39.47 -9.40 45.50
C ILE A 567 39.11 -8.87 46.89
N HIS A 568 37.87 -8.38 47.08
CA HIS A 568 37.39 -7.98 48.39
C HIS A 568 37.34 -9.17 49.36
N ALA A 569 36.82 -10.31 48.92
CA ALA A 569 36.79 -11.52 49.74
C ALA A 569 38.17 -12.05 50.07
N ILE A 570 39.10 -12.09 49.10
CA ILE A 570 40.50 -12.49 49.32
C ILE A 570 41.16 -11.61 50.39
N GLN A 571 40.78 -10.33 50.46
CA GLN A 571 41.33 -9.41 51.46
C GLN A 571 40.76 -9.61 52.87
N LYS A 572 39.51 -10.04 53.00
CA LYS A 572 38.74 -9.97 54.25
C LYS A 572 38.33 -11.32 54.85
N SER A 573 38.20 -12.37 54.03
CA SER A 573 37.75 -13.69 54.47
C SER A 573 38.91 -14.46 55.12
N PRO A 574 38.79 -14.88 56.40
CA PRO A 574 39.80 -15.70 57.07
C PRO A 574 40.09 -17.00 56.31
N ARG A 575 39.06 -17.57 55.68
CA ARG A 575 39.14 -18.80 54.89
C ARG A 575 40.07 -18.71 53.68
N LEU A 576 40.29 -17.52 53.15
CA LEU A 576 41.17 -17.30 51.99
C LEU A 576 42.58 -16.84 52.40
N ASP A 577 42.83 -16.56 53.69
CA ASP A 577 44.08 -15.94 54.15
C ASP A 577 45.32 -16.81 53.86
N ALA A 578 45.20 -18.13 54.01
CA ALA A 578 46.31 -19.06 53.76
C ALA A 578 46.85 -19.01 52.32
N ARG A 579 46.03 -18.57 51.36
CA ARG A 579 46.40 -18.46 49.93
C ARG A 579 46.25 -17.03 49.40
N LYS A 580 46.21 -16.05 50.28
CA LYS A 580 45.90 -14.65 49.94
C LYS A 580 46.81 -14.06 48.88
N SER A 581 48.12 -14.25 49.00
CA SER A 581 49.11 -13.77 48.03
C SER A 581 48.93 -14.42 46.66
N GLU A 582 48.80 -15.75 46.64
CA GLU A 582 48.56 -16.52 45.41
C GLU A 582 47.27 -16.09 44.71
N LEU A 583 46.17 -15.99 45.46
CA LEU A 583 44.87 -15.60 44.92
C LEU A 583 44.82 -14.16 44.42
N LYS A 584 45.57 -13.24 45.05
CA LYS A 584 45.72 -11.86 44.56
C LYS A 584 46.45 -11.79 43.22
N ALA A 585 47.54 -12.55 43.09
CA ALA A 585 48.25 -12.65 41.81
C ALA A 585 47.34 -13.26 40.75
N GLN A 586 46.65 -14.36 41.08
CA GLN A 586 45.72 -15.01 40.16
C GLN A 586 44.55 -14.11 39.72
N TYR A 587 44.02 -13.29 40.64
CA TYR A 587 42.99 -12.30 40.34
C TYR A 587 43.48 -11.30 39.30
N ALA A 588 44.69 -10.75 39.47
CA ALA A 588 45.25 -9.76 38.54
C ALA A 588 45.36 -10.32 37.11
N GLU A 589 45.90 -11.53 36.92
CA GLU A 589 46.03 -12.05 35.54
C GLU A 589 44.66 -12.40 34.92
N VAL A 590 43.66 -12.80 35.72
CA VAL A 590 42.30 -13.08 35.21
C VAL A 590 41.54 -11.79 34.90
N GLU A 591 41.70 -10.76 35.73
CA GLU A 591 41.15 -9.43 35.50
C GLU A 591 41.77 -8.82 34.23
N ASP A 592 43.09 -8.83 34.11
CA ASP A 592 43.82 -8.37 32.92
C ASP A 592 43.40 -9.13 31.67
N TYR A 593 43.21 -10.45 31.78
CA TYR A 593 42.69 -11.26 30.67
C TYR A 593 41.29 -10.81 30.24
N CYS A 594 40.33 -10.71 31.19
CA CYS A 594 38.96 -10.35 30.86
C CYS A 594 38.84 -8.91 30.36
N GLN A 595 39.54 -7.97 31.01
CA GLN A 595 39.57 -6.57 30.60
C GLN A 595 40.25 -6.41 29.24
N GLY A 596 41.43 -7.02 29.05
CA GLY A 596 42.13 -6.99 27.78
C GLY A 596 41.32 -7.58 26.64
N ARG A 597 40.54 -8.65 26.89
CA ARG A 597 39.59 -9.21 25.91
C ARG A 597 38.45 -8.26 25.60
N ASN A 598 37.80 -7.70 26.62
CA ASN A 598 36.71 -6.75 26.43
C ASN A 598 37.19 -5.51 25.66
N GLU A 599 38.36 -4.97 26.00
CA GLU A 599 38.96 -3.83 25.31
C GLU A 599 39.34 -4.15 23.87
N ALA A 600 40.03 -5.28 23.64
CA ALA A 600 40.46 -5.71 22.32
C ALA A 600 39.27 -5.98 21.38
N GLU A 601 38.14 -6.42 21.92
CA GLU A 601 36.92 -6.73 21.15
C GLU A 601 35.91 -5.56 21.16
N GLY A 602 36.25 -4.42 21.78
CA GLY A 602 35.38 -3.25 21.87
C GLY A 602 34.07 -3.50 22.64
N ILE A 603 34.07 -4.46 23.57
CA ILE A 603 32.92 -4.87 24.35
C ILE A 603 32.80 -3.96 25.58
N ASP A 604 31.64 -3.33 25.75
CA ASP A 604 31.30 -2.66 27.02
C ASP A 604 31.31 -3.71 28.15
N PRO A 605 32.09 -3.52 29.24
CA PRO A 605 32.10 -4.43 30.39
C PRO A 605 30.72 -4.70 31.03
N LYS A 606 29.74 -3.83 30.78
CA LYS A 606 28.34 -4.00 31.21
C LYS A 606 27.48 -4.79 30.22
N ALA A 607 27.97 -5.07 29.01
CA ALA A 607 27.24 -5.81 27.99
C ALA A 607 26.98 -7.27 28.43
N PRO A 608 25.84 -7.88 28.07
CA PRO A 608 25.54 -9.27 28.42
C PRO A 608 26.63 -10.27 28.01
N TYR A 609 27.32 -10.00 26.90
CA TYR A 609 28.37 -10.81 26.32
C TYR A 609 29.80 -10.42 26.72
N ALA A 610 29.98 -9.53 27.70
CA ALA A 610 31.30 -9.19 28.21
C ALA A 610 31.94 -10.39 28.94
N TYR A 611 33.25 -10.56 28.75
CA TYR A 611 34.04 -11.53 29.48
C TYR A 611 34.05 -11.18 30.97
N ARG A 612 33.63 -12.14 31.79
CA ARG A 612 33.53 -12.03 33.24
C ARG A 612 34.10 -13.28 33.90
N PHE A 613 34.41 -13.15 35.17
CA PHE A 613 34.97 -14.23 35.97
C PHE A 613 34.41 -14.24 37.38
N CYS A 614 34.48 -15.39 38.03
CA CYS A 614 34.22 -15.53 39.46
C CYS A 614 35.24 -16.42 40.16
N LEU A 615 35.34 -16.23 41.47
CA LEU A 615 36.02 -17.12 42.39
C LEU A 615 34.98 -17.97 43.13
N LEU A 616 35.07 -19.29 43.01
CA LEU A 616 34.28 -20.23 43.80
C LEU A 616 35.08 -20.66 45.03
N SER A 617 34.47 -20.55 46.21
CA SER A 617 35.03 -20.93 47.50
C SER A 617 34.07 -21.85 48.26
N VAL A 618 34.34 -23.16 48.26
CA VAL A 618 33.55 -24.19 48.99
C VAL A 618 34.36 -24.82 50.12
N ASP A 619 33.83 -24.83 51.35
CA ASP A 619 34.57 -25.31 52.53
C ASP A 619 35.18 -26.70 52.34
N GLY A 620 36.37 -26.90 52.88
CA GLY A 620 37.18 -28.11 52.67
C GLY A 620 37.75 -28.28 51.26
N ARG A 621 37.50 -27.33 50.33
CA ARG A 621 38.04 -27.37 48.96
C ARG A 621 38.91 -26.16 48.65
N LYS A 622 39.87 -26.38 47.74
CA LYS A 622 40.71 -25.34 47.17
C LYS A 622 39.82 -24.34 46.40
N PRO A 623 39.96 -23.02 46.61
CA PRO A 623 39.28 -22.01 45.79
C PRO A 623 39.68 -22.11 44.32
N GLU A 624 38.72 -21.92 43.42
CA GLU A 624 38.86 -22.10 41.97
C GLU A 624 38.29 -20.92 41.18
N TRP A 625 38.98 -20.52 40.12
CA TRP A 625 38.55 -19.46 39.21
C TRP A 625 37.78 -20.04 38.04
N TYR A 626 36.71 -19.36 37.63
CA TYR A 626 35.91 -19.72 36.46
C TYR A 626 35.67 -18.47 35.60
N LEU A 627 35.76 -18.64 34.29
CA LEU A 627 35.12 -17.74 33.35
C LEU A 627 33.61 -17.94 33.40
N ILE A 628 32.87 -16.84 33.52
CA ILE A 628 31.42 -16.85 33.47
C ILE A 628 31.02 -16.82 32.00
N PRO A 629 30.20 -17.78 31.52
CA PRO A 629 29.67 -17.74 30.17
C PRO A 629 28.91 -16.44 29.89
N PRO A 630 28.90 -15.96 28.63
CA PRO A 630 28.05 -14.86 28.21
C PRO A 630 26.61 -15.04 28.71
N PHE A 631 26.00 -13.93 29.14
CA PHE A 631 24.59 -13.93 29.50
C PHE A 631 23.77 -13.93 28.20
N ASP A 632 22.98 -14.98 27.98
CA ASP A 632 22.16 -15.10 26.77
C ASP A 632 21.12 -13.96 26.71
N SER A 633 20.88 -13.43 25.50
CA SER A 633 19.88 -12.38 25.25
C SER A 633 18.44 -12.91 25.10
N GLY A 634 18.26 -14.23 25.03
CA GLY A 634 16.96 -14.90 24.84
C GLY A 634 16.50 -15.65 26.10
N TYR A 635 15.19 -15.69 26.35
CA TYR A 635 14.57 -16.39 27.48
C TYR A 635 13.70 -17.54 26.97
N THR A 636 13.95 -18.77 27.43
CA THR A 636 12.95 -19.84 27.37
C THR A 636 13.00 -20.66 28.65
N HIS A 637 12.10 -20.37 29.61
CA HIS A 637 11.77 -21.34 30.66
C HIS A 637 10.33 -21.80 30.53
N ARG A 638 10.16 -23.13 30.45
CA ARG A 638 8.89 -23.86 30.24
C ARG A 638 8.30 -24.47 31.52
N SER A 639 8.87 -24.23 32.70
CA SER A 639 8.42 -24.90 33.94
C SER A 639 8.10 -23.92 35.08
N ASN A 640 6.89 -23.34 35.04
CA ASN A 640 6.24 -22.81 36.24
C ASN A 640 5.31 -23.91 36.79
N LEU A 641 5.88 -24.93 37.45
CA LEU A 641 5.09 -25.77 38.34
C LEU A 641 4.97 -25.01 39.67
N LEU A 642 3.91 -24.21 39.79
CA LEU A 642 3.50 -23.71 41.10
C LEU A 642 2.91 -24.86 41.89
N ASP A 643 3.55 -25.19 43.00
CA ASP A 643 2.99 -26.05 44.02
C ASP A 643 1.72 -25.39 44.59
N SER A 644 0.55 -25.95 44.28
CA SER A 644 -0.78 -25.46 44.66
C SER A 644 -1.06 -25.51 46.18
N GLY A 645 -0.05 -25.78 47.01
CA GLY A 645 -0.18 -26.02 48.45
C GLY A 645 -0.01 -24.83 49.40
N VAL A 646 0.28 -23.61 48.94
CA VAL A 646 0.39 -22.44 49.85
C VAL A 646 -0.95 -21.71 49.95
N GLN A 647 -1.86 -22.23 50.77
CA GLN A 647 -3.01 -21.48 51.26
C GLN A 647 -2.52 -20.27 52.06
N ARG A 648 -2.75 -19.05 51.54
CA ARG A 648 -2.73 -17.83 52.36
C ARG A 648 -4.08 -17.69 53.05
N PRO A 649 -4.15 -17.58 54.39
CA PRO A 649 -5.33 -17.05 55.06
C PRO A 649 -5.30 -15.53 54.94
N GLY A 650 -6.34 -14.97 54.30
CA GLY A 650 -6.65 -13.54 54.38
C GLY A 650 -5.94 -12.65 53.36
N GLN A 651 -6.43 -12.66 52.11
CA GLN A 651 -6.59 -11.47 51.26
C GLN A 651 -7.36 -11.91 50.01
N ALA A 652 -8.67 -12.03 50.19
CA ALA A 652 -9.61 -12.04 49.07
C ALA A 652 -10.02 -10.59 48.79
N LEU A 653 -10.15 -10.28 47.49
CA LEU A 653 -10.58 -9.02 46.89
C LEU A 653 -9.58 -7.86 46.96
N GLU A 654 -8.69 -7.81 45.97
CA GLU A 654 -8.66 -6.78 44.93
C GLU A 654 -7.51 -7.11 43.97
N GLN A 655 -7.68 -6.84 42.67
CA GLN A 655 -6.69 -7.08 41.59
C GLN A 655 -6.65 -8.49 40.95
N SER A 656 -7.81 -9.08 40.67
CA SER A 656 -7.93 -10.07 39.59
C SER A 656 -9.15 -9.78 38.71
N LYS A 657 -9.08 -8.69 37.94
CA LYS A 657 -9.88 -8.49 36.72
C LYS A 657 -9.09 -7.62 35.73
N THR A 658 -8.28 -8.29 34.89
CA THR A 658 -7.70 -7.93 33.58
C THR A 658 -6.35 -8.66 33.52
N VAL A 659 -6.07 -9.65 32.67
CA VAL A 659 -6.32 -9.76 31.23
C VAL A 659 -6.54 -11.25 30.91
N GLN A 660 -7.78 -11.65 30.62
CA GLN A 660 -8.02 -12.75 29.70
C GLN A 660 -8.35 -12.12 28.35
N ALA A 661 -7.79 -12.72 27.32
CA ALA A 661 -7.90 -12.32 25.94
C ALA A 661 -9.38 -12.22 25.53
N GLU A 662 -9.78 -11.06 25.01
CA GLU A 662 -10.97 -10.94 24.19
C GLU A 662 -10.69 -10.07 22.97
N THR A 663 -10.85 -10.73 21.84
CA THR A 663 -11.08 -10.23 20.50
C THR A 663 -12.05 -9.04 20.54
N VAL A 664 -11.58 -7.85 20.16
CA VAL A 664 -12.45 -6.67 20.00
C VAL A 664 -13.19 -6.79 18.67
N THR A 665 -14.46 -7.19 18.72
CA THR A 665 -15.47 -6.81 17.74
C THR A 665 -16.06 -5.45 18.14
N LEU A 666 -16.06 -4.53 17.18
CA LEU A 666 -16.66 -3.20 17.26
C LEU A 666 -18.19 -3.28 17.22
N SER A 667 -18.82 -3.27 18.40
CA SER A 667 -20.19 -2.77 18.58
C SER A 667 -20.40 -2.51 20.06
N ASP A 668 -20.71 -1.25 20.40
CA ASP A 668 -21.39 -0.77 21.61
C ASP A 668 -20.67 0.44 22.24
N PHE A 669 -20.98 1.62 21.72
CA PHE A 669 -20.89 2.87 22.49
C PHE A 669 -22.29 3.50 22.56
N PRO A 670 -22.67 4.07 23.73
CA PRO A 670 -24.03 4.53 23.98
C PRO A 670 -24.31 5.93 23.44
N LEU A 671 -25.54 6.10 22.98
CA LEU A 671 -26.18 7.34 22.56
C LEU A 671 -26.17 8.40 23.67
N LEU A 672 -25.77 9.63 23.31
CA LEU A 672 -26.26 10.86 23.94
C LEU A 672 -27.21 11.53 22.95
N GLU A 673 -28.48 11.59 23.34
CA GLU A 673 -29.55 12.30 22.65
C GLU A 673 -29.43 13.81 22.86
N GLU A 674 -29.53 14.60 21.79
CA GLU A 674 -30.30 15.85 21.85
C GLU A 674 -30.88 16.26 20.48
N LYS A 675 -32.19 15.99 20.37
CA LYS A 675 -33.26 16.69 19.63
C LYS A 675 -32.89 17.61 18.45
N ARG A 676 -33.42 17.25 17.28
CA ARG A 676 -34.34 18.09 16.48
C ARG A 676 -35.20 17.24 15.54
N GLU A 677 -36.49 17.52 15.58
CA GLU A 677 -37.61 16.87 14.88
C GLU A 677 -37.79 17.39 13.43
N PRO A 678 -38.70 16.84 12.60
CA PRO A 678 -38.40 16.34 11.27
C PRO A 678 -39.12 17.10 10.13
N ILE A 679 -38.80 16.77 8.87
CA ILE A 679 -39.78 16.73 7.76
C ILE A 679 -39.26 15.76 6.66
N SER A 680 -40.21 14.97 6.18
CA SER A 680 -40.30 13.96 5.12
C SER A 680 -39.56 14.26 3.79
N ALA A 681 -39.28 13.35 2.84
CA ALA A 681 -39.84 12.06 2.45
C ALA A 681 -38.86 11.32 1.48
N ILE A 682 -39.16 10.03 1.18
CA ILE A 682 -38.61 9.16 0.11
C ILE A 682 -37.26 8.52 0.50
N GLY A 683 -37.08 7.20 0.67
CA GLY A 683 -37.84 6.04 0.22
C GLY A 683 -36.93 5.11 -0.60
N VAL A 684 -36.36 4.10 0.07
CA VAL A 684 -35.81 2.84 -0.48
C VAL A 684 -34.48 2.93 -1.27
N LEU A 685 -33.40 2.35 -0.72
CA LEU A 685 -32.30 1.79 -1.51
C LEU A 685 -31.94 0.40 -0.98
N GLU A 686 -32.12 -0.56 -1.88
CA GLU A 686 -32.04 -2.00 -1.71
C GLU A 686 -30.60 -2.51 -1.50
N LYS A 687 -30.49 -3.61 -0.75
CA LYS A 687 -29.30 -4.46 -0.67
C LYS A 687 -29.07 -5.13 -2.03
N LEU A 688 -27.86 -4.99 -2.57
CA LEU A 688 -27.40 -5.72 -3.76
C LEU A 688 -27.04 -7.17 -3.37
N ASP A 689 -27.98 -8.09 -3.56
CA ASP A 689 -27.71 -9.53 -3.56
C ASP A 689 -27.05 -9.94 -4.88
N SER A 690 -25.94 -10.67 -4.80
CA SER A 690 -25.25 -11.26 -5.95
C SER A 690 -26.16 -12.23 -6.71
N ALA A 691 -26.25 -12.10 -8.04
CA ALA A 691 -27.08 -12.98 -8.87
C ALA A 691 -26.67 -14.46 -8.72
N PRO A 692 -27.63 -15.39 -8.56
CA PRO A 692 -27.36 -16.80 -8.38
C PRO A 692 -26.82 -17.44 -9.66
N ILE A 693 -25.91 -18.40 -9.50
CA ILE A 693 -25.26 -19.14 -10.60
C ILE A 693 -26.23 -20.17 -11.19
N CYS A 694 -26.24 -20.34 -12.52
CA CYS A 694 -27.07 -21.33 -13.18
C CYS A 694 -26.63 -22.75 -12.76
N PRO A 695 -27.52 -23.61 -12.23
CA PRO A 695 -27.12 -24.94 -11.74
C PRO A 695 -26.62 -25.88 -12.84
N ASP A 696 -26.99 -25.63 -14.10
CA ASP A 696 -26.70 -26.55 -15.21
C ASP A 696 -25.40 -26.18 -15.93
N CYS A 697 -25.23 -24.90 -16.30
CA CYS A 697 -24.05 -24.46 -17.06
C CYS A 697 -23.06 -23.61 -16.25
N GLN A 698 -23.35 -23.34 -14.98
CA GLN A 698 -22.55 -22.51 -14.07
C GLN A 698 -22.27 -21.08 -14.54
N ALA A 699 -22.99 -20.56 -15.53
CA ALA A 699 -22.88 -19.18 -15.96
C ALA A 699 -23.39 -18.22 -14.86
N ALA A 700 -22.65 -17.14 -14.63
CA ALA A 700 -23.02 -16.06 -13.70
C ALA A 700 -23.95 -15.01 -14.35
N SER A 701 -24.10 -15.04 -15.68
CA SER A 701 -24.98 -14.16 -16.45
C SER A 701 -26.41 -14.69 -16.43
N ASN A 702 -27.17 -14.31 -15.40
CA ASN A 702 -28.58 -14.68 -15.26
C ASN A 702 -29.42 -13.43 -15.02
N ARG A 703 -30.55 -13.31 -15.73
CA ARG A 703 -31.50 -12.20 -15.53
C ARG A 703 -32.69 -12.65 -14.67
N ARG A 704 -33.10 -11.83 -13.72
CA ARG A 704 -34.27 -12.11 -12.86
C ARG A 704 -35.55 -11.97 -13.68
N LYS A 705 -36.46 -12.94 -13.57
CA LYS A 705 -37.71 -12.99 -14.34
C LYS A 705 -38.90 -12.69 -13.45
N GLY A 706 -39.38 -11.44 -13.48
CA GLY A 706 -40.54 -10.94 -12.72
C GLY A 706 -40.16 -10.09 -11.50
N LYS A 707 -41.08 -9.23 -11.05
CA LYS A 707 -40.83 -8.24 -9.98
C LYS A 707 -40.82 -8.81 -8.56
N THR A 708 -41.34 -10.03 -8.34
CA THR A 708 -41.61 -10.54 -6.98
C THR A 708 -41.19 -12.00 -6.74
N GLY A 709 -40.40 -12.63 -7.62
CA GLY A 709 -40.04 -14.05 -7.51
C GLY A 709 -38.54 -14.35 -7.63
N ASN A 710 -38.08 -15.41 -6.95
CA ASN A 710 -36.71 -15.96 -7.01
C ASN A 710 -36.42 -16.73 -8.31
N ARG A 711 -37.08 -16.41 -9.42
CA ARG A 711 -36.94 -17.14 -10.69
C ARG A 711 -36.00 -16.37 -11.63
N TRP A 712 -35.02 -17.08 -12.18
CA TRP A 712 -33.94 -16.55 -12.99
C TRP A 712 -33.91 -17.23 -14.36
N HIS A 713 -33.48 -16.48 -15.37
CA HIS A 713 -33.31 -16.94 -16.75
C HIS A 713 -31.81 -16.99 -17.06
N CYS A 714 -31.33 -18.11 -17.59
CA CYS A 714 -29.93 -18.22 -17.98
C CYS A 714 -29.77 -17.68 -19.39
N ASP A 715 -28.87 -16.70 -19.56
CA ASP A 715 -28.64 -16.04 -20.84
C ASP A 715 -27.55 -16.75 -21.69
N ASN A 716 -27.00 -17.86 -21.20
CA ASN A 716 -26.05 -18.67 -21.97
C ASN A 716 -26.77 -19.41 -23.10
N GLN A 717 -26.44 -19.07 -24.35
CA GLN A 717 -27.10 -19.60 -25.56
C GLN A 717 -26.96 -21.12 -25.74
N GLY A 718 -25.97 -21.74 -25.07
CA GLY A 718 -25.78 -23.20 -25.08
C GLY A 718 -26.42 -23.95 -23.91
N CYS A 719 -27.19 -23.28 -23.04
CA CYS A 719 -27.84 -23.90 -21.89
C CYS A 719 -29.29 -24.28 -22.22
N ASP A 720 -29.62 -25.57 -22.16
CA ASP A 720 -30.99 -26.06 -22.40
C ASP A 720 -31.99 -25.58 -21.32
N ARG A 721 -31.49 -25.25 -20.12
CA ARG A 721 -32.32 -24.78 -19.01
C ARG A 721 -32.53 -23.27 -19.10
N LYS A 722 -33.58 -22.89 -19.82
CA LYS A 722 -33.97 -21.50 -19.98
C LYS A 722 -34.34 -20.82 -18.65
N SER A 723 -34.91 -21.50 -17.66
CA SER A 723 -35.19 -20.85 -16.36
C SER A 723 -35.03 -21.77 -15.16
N PHE A 724 -34.59 -21.21 -14.03
CA PHE A 724 -34.44 -21.91 -12.76
C PHE A 724 -34.89 -21.02 -11.59
N THR A 725 -35.18 -21.62 -10.43
CA THR A 725 -35.54 -20.89 -9.22
C THR A 725 -34.37 -20.97 -8.25
N ALA A 726 -33.88 -19.83 -7.77
CA ALA A 726 -32.86 -19.79 -6.73
C ALA A 726 -33.48 -20.26 -5.42
N LYS A 727 -32.89 -21.28 -4.80
CA LYS A 727 -33.21 -21.61 -3.41
C LYS A 727 -32.75 -20.43 -2.54
N PRO A 728 -33.57 -19.98 -1.57
CA PRO A 728 -33.22 -18.88 -0.69
C PRO A 728 -31.93 -19.13 0.08
#